data_AF-A0AAD8CQ29-F1
#
_entry.id   AF-A0AAD8CQ29-F1
#
_cell.length_a   1.000
_cell.length_b   1.000
_cell.length_c   1.000
_cell.angle_alpha   90.00
_cell.angle_beta   90.00
_cell.angle_gamma   90.00
#
_symmetry.space_group_name_H-M   'P 1'
#
loop_
_entity.id
_entity.type
_entity.pdbx_description
1 polymer ?
#
loop_
_entity_poly.entity_id
_entity_poly.type
_entity_poly.pdbx_seq_one_letter_code
_entity_poly.pdbx_strand_id
1 'polypeptide(L)'
;PPVSPSPSLGVDPLQFWDSLAARWSRKEIDELNRCLLPWQVRVEAREGFSALRDPLEGLLVVLECCPEVMKSKGGSLGHCVLFEFQLWLKERPHLHLQQREPGARLRRLQVQALSLLTEKQPSFLEPLIDIYQLGSLERSVLLGHVGYLLHRGSYREAVLMSIKLKLQPDLDMEKVCIPLVLQDKLQLAETFVSDYQDLQNRLVRLLDSWCSTGFDPSHLLCRYPGIPQFHQKSGRLAPKVLSKQVFRLMQLYGVDPALCPNVVTQRRLASLKFLMYKRFVEKNMSEENWADHVQATVGESVDLQVELIFMLVKHSGLDCAARWALRYRVPKDRLPFGVGVRRETILEKSVLETECPAGTGEPWEPLEESRRTYYQLPVPMENVHFLDTAEGLRLCREAVLKPGVLLGVDMEWRPAFGSVGKPRVALIQLAVRDAVYLLDVTERGGPEQDQELRHFIRDVFSDPAVTKLGYGMDGDLSSLAATWPQFLEEPLKPAGILDLLSVHKQIQKAHVPQGVRGSSSVEGLKGSAQKGLSLLVQLVLGKPLDKTEQLSNWERRPLRPSQVYYAAVDAYCLLDVHRSLTQDPGRFGLAPDLGNALGGQRGKCEEKGTHRPRTRKAQDPCTASEEEKPQPPPALPGVSREALSPQQFRVVCDNMLQGLGRYLRCVGVDVRMLDNADDHRRAAEIAREESRVILTCGLPFQTLKSQVGEGRCLAVDCSEKARDQALRVLKYFNITITPADIFSRCQVCNGDQYLKVPRQEMERLMKIRGLISSESRSRSESESADCDAPSQPRSLPYSPKCRWATLSGLDPDSLQFPGGAPLQLDSVPPGILDKVSLFYCCTSCGKVFWEGSHFGRVISQFQEVLNISDGQTIYQHQ
;
A
#
# COMPACT_ATOMS: atom_id res chain seq x y z
N PRO A 1 -20.02 -76.66 41.51
CA PRO A 1 -20.53 -75.30 41.24
C PRO A 1 -19.40 -74.26 41.38
N PRO A 2 -18.80 -73.77 40.28
CA PRO A 2 -17.99 -72.58 40.32
C PRO A 2 -18.84 -71.35 40.01
N VAL A 3 -18.62 -70.38 40.88
CA VAL A 3 -19.16 -69.03 41.00
C VAL A 3 -19.12 -68.25 39.68
N SER A 4 -20.24 -67.61 39.35
CA SER A 4 -20.41 -66.60 38.30
C SER A 4 -19.42 -65.44 38.50
N PRO A 5 -18.75 -64.94 37.45
CA PRO A 5 -17.94 -63.74 37.57
C PRO A 5 -18.87 -62.55 37.85
N SER A 6 -18.55 -61.82 38.92
CA SER A 6 -19.13 -60.52 39.24
C SER A 6 -18.96 -59.54 38.07
N PRO A 7 -19.90 -58.61 37.86
CA PRO A 7 -19.71 -57.55 36.87
C PRO A 7 -18.53 -56.71 37.35
N SER A 8 -17.45 -56.68 36.56
CA SER A 8 -16.28 -55.84 36.81
C SER A 8 -16.72 -54.41 37.11
N LEU A 9 -16.50 -53.95 38.34
CA LEU A 9 -16.62 -52.55 38.72
C LEU A 9 -15.61 -51.75 37.88
N GLY A 10 -16.09 -51.00 36.89
CA GLY A 10 -15.24 -50.09 36.12
C GLY A 10 -14.61 -49.03 37.04
N VAL A 11 -13.48 -48.45 36.60
CA VAL A 11 -12.75 -47.43 37.37
C VAL A 11 -13.60 -46.17 37.55
N ASP A 12 -13.58 -45.58 38.74
CA ASP A 12 -14.25 -44.31 39.05
C ASP A 12 -13.58 -43.16 38.26
N PRO A 13 -14.32 -42.34 37.49
CA PRO A 13 -13.78 -41.17 36.79
C PRO A 13 -12.94 -40.23 37.66
N LEU A 14 -13.26 -40.08 38.94
CA LEU A 14 -12.49 -39.24 39.87
C LEU A 14 -11.14 -39.86 40.22
N GLN A 15 -11.09 -41.17 40.47
CA GLN A 15 -9.84 -41.90 40.70
C GLN A 15 -8.95 -41.91 39.44
N PHE A 16 -9.57 -41.99 38.27
CA PHE A 16 -8.87 -41.85 36.99
C PHE A 16 -8.28 -40.45 36.81
N TRP A 17 -9.02 -39.40 37.16
CA TRP A 17 -8.50 -38.03 37.17
C TRP A 17 -7.32 -37.86 38.14
N ASP A 18 -7.41 -38.37 39.37
CA ASP A 18 -6.34 -38.31 40.37
C ASP A 18 -5.03 -38.91 39.83
N SER A 19 -5.12 -40.04 39.13
CA SER A 19 -3.97 -40.71 38.50
C SER A 19 -3.32 -39.82 37.43
N LEU A 20 -4.14 -39.25 36.53
CA LEU A 20 -3.68 -38.35 35.47
C LEU A 20 -3.08 -37.05 36.03
N ALA A 21 -3.72 -36.46 37.05
CA ALA A 21 -3.27 -35.24 37.70
C ALA A 21 -1.91 -35.47 38.41
N ALA A 22 -1.77 -36.59 39.12
CA ALA A 22 -0.52 -36.95 39.80
C ALA A 22 0.66 -37.14 38.83
N ARG A 23 0.40 -37.69 37.64
CA ARG A 23 1.45 -37.79 36.59
C ARG A 23 1.75 -36.45 35.92
N TRP A 24 0.76 -35.57 35.80
CA TRP A 24 0.94 -34.24 35.23
C TRP A 24 1.67 -33.27 36.17
N SER A 25 1.54 -33.42 37.49
CA SER A 25 2.11 -32.52 38.50
C SER A 25 3.56 -32.83 38.93
N ARG A 26 4.16 -33.95 38.48
CA ARG A 26 5.54 -34.31 38.86
C ARG A 26 6.55 -33.31 38.26
N LYS A 27 7.15 -32.49 39.12
CA LYS A 27 8.25 -31.55 38.79
C LYS A 27 9.59 -32.24 38.48
N GLU A 28 9.74 -33.53 38.77
CA GLU A 28 11.00 -34.29 38.67
C GLU A 28 11.19 -34.98 37.31
N ILE A 29 11.01 -34.26 36.22
CA ILE A 29 11.42 -34.76 34.92
C ILE A 29 12.51 -33.82 34.39
N ASP A 30 13.74 -34.28 34.57
CA ASP A 30 14.99 -33.68 34.09
C ASP A 30 14.85 -33.08 32.69
N GLU A 31 15.64 -32.04 32.42
CA GLU A 31 15.67 -31.29 31.17
C GLU A 31 15.75 -32.13 29.88
N LEU A 32 16.22 -33.38 29.98
CA LEU A 32 16.27 -34.36 28.90
C LEU A 32 14.93 -35.03 28.54
N ASN A 33 13.98 -35.12 29.48
CA ASN A 33 12.76 -35.94 29.35
C ASN A 33 11.47 -35.12 29.14
N ARG A 34 11.55 -33.79 28.98
CA ARG A 34 10.38 -32.93 28.71
C ARG A 34 9.59 -33.32 27.45
N CYS A 35 10.18 -34.08 26.52
CA CYS A 35 9.49 -34.62 25.33
C CYS A 35 8.69 -35.91 25.59
N LEU A 36 8.95 -36.65 26.69
CA LEU A 36 8.29 -37.93 27.03
C LEU A 36 7.08 -37.78 27.96
N LEU A 37 6.96 -36.62 28.63
CA LEU A 37 5.87 -36.30 29.56
C LEU A 37 4.47 -36.39 28.91
N PRO A 38 4.27 -35.90 27.66
CA PRO A 38 3.02 -36.12 26.94
C PRO A 38 2.76 -37.61 26.68
N TRP A 39 3.78 -38.42 26.34
CA TRP A 39 3.58 -39.82 25.97
C TRP A 39 3.05 -40.68 27.12
N GLN A 40 3.59 -40.53 28.33
CA GLN A 40 3.14 -41.32 29.49
C GLN A 40 1.69 -41.01 29.89
N VAL A 41 1.31 -39.74 29.82
CA VAL A 41 -0.07 -39.29 30.09
C VAL A 41 -1.02 -39.80 29.00
N ARG A 42 -0.58 -39.85 27.74
CA ARG A 42 -1.37 -40.40 26.63
C ARG A 42 -1.62 -41.90 26.79
N VAL A 43 -0.62 -42.67 27.21
CA VAL A 43 -0.75 -44.12 27.45
C VAL A 43 -1.73 -44.38 28.60
N GLU A 44 -1.55 -43.71 29.73
CA GLU A 44 -2.45 -43.84 30.89
C GLU A 44 -3.87 -43.37 30.57
N ALA A 45 -4.03 -42.31 29.79
CA ALA A 45 -5.33 -41.86 29.32
C ALA A 45 -6.04 -42.94 28.49
N ARG A 46 -5.35 -43.57 27.53
CA ARG A 46 -5.92 -44.65 26.68
C ARG A 46 -6.31 -45.90 27.47
N GLU A 47 -5.48 -46.29 28.44
CA GLU A 47 -5.77 -47.42 29.34
C GLU A 47 -6.96 -47.10 30.23
N GLY A 48 -6.98 -45.90 30.83
CA GLY A 48 -8.07 -45.44 31.67
C GLY A 48 -9.40 -45.31 30.93
N PHE A 49 -9.42 -44.76 29.71
CA PHE A 49 -10.64 -44.68 28.89
C PHE A 49 -11.26 -46.07 28.63
N SER A 50 -10.42 -47.09 28.47
CA SER A 50 -10.88 -48.47 28.24
C SER A 50 -11.37 -49.15 29.53
N ALA A 51 -10.98 -48.64 30.70
CA ALA A 51 -11.35 -49.15 32.02
C ALA A 51 -12.57 -48.42 32.63
N LEU A 52 -12.99 -47.29 32.06
CA LEU A 52 -14.19 -46.56 32.47
C LEU A 52 -15.46 -47.36 32.13
N ARG A 53 -16.44 -47.34 33.04
CA ARG A 53 -17.75 -47.96 32.82
C ARG A 53 -18.53 -47.28 31.70
N ASP A 54 -18.48 -45.95 31.66
CA ASP A 54 -18.97 -45.11 30.57
C ASP A 54 -17.87 -44.13 30.18
N PRO A 55 -17.16 -44.38 29.07
CA PRO A 55 -16.09 -43.50 28.61
C PRO A 55 -16.56 -42.08 28.23
N LEU A 56 -17.81 -41.91 27.79
CA LEU A 56 -18.33 -40.62 27.33
C LEU A 56 -18.78 -39.74 28.49
N GLU A 57 -19.47 -40.31 29.48
CA GLU A 57 -19.81 -39.60 30.72
C GLU A 57 -18.55 -39.38 31.58
N GLY A 58 -17.69 -40.39 31.69
CA GLY A 58 -16.44 -40.30 32.43
C GLY A 58 -15.48 -39.24 31.88
N LEU A 59 -15.43 -39.02 30.57
CA LEU A 59 -14.66 -37.92 29.97
C LEU A 59 -15.16 -36.55 30.46
N LEU A 60 -16.48 -36.31 30.51
CA LEU A 60 -17.03 -35.03 30.97
C LEU A 60 -16.65 -34.78 32.43
N VAL A 61 -16.79 -35.78 33.29
CA VAL A 61 -16.42 -35.68 34.71
C VAL A 61 -14.94 -35.38 34.88
N VAL A 62 -14.06 -36.05 34.11
CA VAL A 62 -12.62 -35.79 34.14
C VAL A 62 -12.31 -34.36 33.68
N LEU A 63 -13.00 -33.85 32.66
CA LEU A 63 -12.81 -32.49 32.14
C LEU A 63 -13.33 -31.41 33.09
N GLU A 64 -14.45 -31.65 33.79
CA GLU A 64 -14.99 -30.77 34.83
C GLU A 64 -13.99 -30.59 35.99
N CYS A 65 -13.22 -31.64 36.32
CA CYS A 65 -12.22 -31.62 37.38
C CYS A 65 -10.88 -31.00 36.97
N CYS A 66 -10.64 -30.68 35.69
CA CYS A 66 -9.35 -30.17 35.22
C CYS A 66 -9.13 -28.67 35.55
N PRO A 67 -8.17 -28.30 36.42
CA PRO A 67 -7.98 -26.90 36.84
C PRO A 67 -7.28 -26.02 35.78
N GLU A 68 -7.59 -24.71 35.82
CA GLU A 68 -7.28 -23.68 34.81
C GLU A 68 -5.78 -23.41 34.55
N VAL A 69 -4.87 -23.81 35.46
CA VAL A 69 -3.49 -23.29 35.54
C VAL A 69 -2.41 -24.26 35.00
N MET A 70 -2.77 -25.49 34.66
CA MET A 70 -1.78 -26.52 34.29
C MET A 70 -1.33 -26.45 32.82
N LYS A 71 -0.72 -25.32 32.41
CA LYS A 71 -0.16 -25.12 31.05
C LYS A 71 1.30 -25.58 30.98
N SER A 72 1.61 -26.48 30.04
CA SER A 72 2.99 -26.81 29.63
C SER A 72 3.21 -26.44 28.15
N LYS A 73 4.44 -26.58 27.61
CA LYS A 73 4.81 -26.26 26.22
C LYS A 73 3.97 -26.98 25.13
N GLY A 74 3.02 -27.85 25.51
CA GLY A 74 2.10 -28.57 24.61
C GLY A 74 0.59 -28.43 24.91
N GLY A 75 0.14 -27.55 25.81
CA GLY A 75 -1.29 -27.33 26.11
C GLY A 75 -1.68 -27.56 27.58
N SER A 76 -2.99 -27.50 27.88
CA SER A 76 -3.55 -27.89 29.19
C SER A 76 -3.72 -29.41 29.29
N LEU A 77 -3.66 -29.98 30.50
CA LEU A 77 -3.94 -31.40 30.72
C LEU A 77 -5.28 -31.82 30.08
N GLY A 78 -6.33 -31.02 30.29
CA GLY A 78 -7.64 -31.27 29.70
C GLY A 78 -7.62 -31.31 28.17
N HIS A 79 -6.81 -30.48 27.49
CA HIS A 79 -6.67 -30.53 26.03
C HIS A 79 -5.97 -31.81 25.58
N CYS A 80 -4.93 -32.26 26.29
CA CYS A 80 -4.24 -33.51 25.97
C CYS A 80 -5.16 -34.73 26.15
N VAL A 81 -5.90 -34.79 27.26
CA VAL A 81 -6.88 -35.85 27.53
C VAL A 81 -7.97 -35.87 26.45
N LEU A 82 -8.52 -34.71 26.11
CA LEU A 82 -9.57 -34.57 25.11
C LEU A 82 -9.11 -34.97 23.70
N PHE A 83 -7.89 -34.57 23.30
CA PHE A 83 -7.31 -34.94 22.01
C PHE A 83 -7.02 -36.45 21.91
N GLU A 84 -6.46 -37.05 22.96
CA GLU A 84 -6.25 -38.50 22.97
C GLU A 84 -7.56 -39.28 23.01
N PHE A 85 -8.58 -38.79 23.71
CA PHE A 85 -9.90 -39.42 23.66
C PHE A 85 -10.45 -39.41 22.23
N GLN A 86 -10.29 -38.32 21.49
CA GLN A 86 -10.71 -38.23 20.10
C GLN A 86 -9.98 -39.26 19.20
N LEU A 87 -8.67 -39.46 19.40
CA LEU A 87 -7.90 -40.49 18.70
C LEU A 87 -8.34 -41.91 19.09
N TRP A 88 -8.50 -42.15 20.38
CA TRP A 88 -8.96 -43.43 20.94
C TRP A 88 -10.35 -43.81 20.45
N LEU A 89 -11.25 -42.83 20.28
CA LEU A 89 -12.59 -43.01 19.75
C LEU A 89 -12.58 -43.34 18.24
N LYS A 90 -11.70 -42.71 17.46
CA LYS A 90 -11.51 -43.03 16.02
C LYS A 90 -11.09 -44.48 15.79
N GLU A 91 -10.29 -45.05 16.69
CA GLU A 91 -9.90 -46.47 16.66
C GLU A 91 -11.06 -47.42 17.03
N ARG A 92 -12.15 -46.89 17.61
CA ARG A 92 -13.31 -47.66 18.12
C ARG A 92 -14.65 -47.04 17.67
N PRO A 93 -14.98 -47.07 16.37
CA PRO A 93 -16.16 -46.40 15.82
C PRO A 93 -17.50 -46.91 16.40
N HIS A 94 -17.54 -48.12 16.96
CA HIS A 94 -18.72 -48.71 17.60
C HIS A 94 -19.13 -48.02 18.92
N LEU A 95 -18.26 -47.18 19.50
CA LEU A 95 -18.52 -46.38 20.70
C LEU A 95 -19.03 -44.96 20.39
N HIS A 96 -19.21 -44.61 19.11
CA HIS A 96 -19.78 -43.30 18.72
C HIS A 96 -21.25 -43.17 19.14
N LEU A 97 -21.62 -42.00 19.66
CA LEU A 97 -22.95 -41.70 20.23
C LEU A 97 -24.14 -42.00 19.31
N GLN A 98 -23.95 -41.96 18.00
CA GLN A 98 -25.04 -42.03 17.01
C GLN A 98 -25.67 -43.42 16.84
N GLN A 99 -25.04 -44.50 17.32
CA GLN A 99 -25.47 -45.87 16.97
C GLN A 99 -26.24 -46.62 18.07
N ARG A 100 -26.31 -46.13 19.33
CA ARG A 100 -26.90 -46.92 20.43
C ARG A 100 -27.62 -46.19 21.57
N GLU A 101 -27.59 -44.86 21.67
CA GLU A 101 -28.01 -44.16 22.90
C GLU A 101 -29.48 -43.67 22.90
N PRO A 102 -30.24 -43.85 24.00
CA PRO A 102 -31.58 -43.26 24.14
C PRO A 102 -31.53 -41.73 24.06
N GLY A 103 -32.46 -41.11 23.33
CA GLY A 103 -32.45 -39.67 23.05
C GLY A 103 -32.35 -38.75 24.28
N ALA A 104 -32.88 -39.17 25.43
CA ALA A 104 -32.78 -38.41 26.68
C ALA A 104 -31.36 -38.39 27.29
N ARG A 105 -30.64 -39.51 27.23
CA ARG A 105 -29.26 -39.62 27.74
C ARG A 105 -28.29 -38.87 26.83
N LEU A 106 -28.46 -39.01 25.52
CA LEU A 106 -27.71 -38.25 24.51
C LEU A 106 -27.83 -36.74 24.75
N ARG A 107 -29.06 -36.23 24.92
CA ARG A 107 -29.30 -34.80 25.20
C ARG A 107 -28.60 -34.33 26.48
N ARG A 108 -28.63 -35.13 27.55
CA ARG A 108 -27.95 -34.80 28.81
C ARG A 108 -26.45 -34.63 28.61
N LEU A 109 -25.80 -35.60 27.96
CA LEU A 109 -24.36 -35.55 27.68
C LEU A 109 -23.98 -34.36 26.80
N GLN A 110 -24.79 -34.04 25.79
CA GLN A 110 -24.56 -32.88 24.92
C GLN A 110 -24.68 -31.55 25.66
N VAL A 111 -25.68 -31.39 26.54
CA VAL A 111 -25.84 -30.17 27.35
C VAL A 111 -24.71 -30.02 28.37
N GLN A 112 -24.27 -31.12 29.00
CA GLN A 112 -23.10 -31.10 29.88
C GLN A 112 -21.82 -30.72 29.11
N ALA A 113 -21.61 -31.29 27.93
CA ALA A 113 -20.50 -30.90 27.06
C ALA A 113 -20.54 -29.42 26.66
N LEU A 114 -21.72 -28.86 26.37
CA LEU A 114 -21.88 -27.43 26.10
C LEU A 114 -21.49 -26.57 27.30
N SER A 115 -21.83 -26.99 28.53
CA SER A 115 -21.50 -26.23 29.74
C SER A 115 -19.99 -26.10 29.98
N LEU A 116 -19.19 -27.03 29.45
CA LEU A 116 -17.73 -26.99 29.47
C LEU A 116 -17.13 -26.00 28.47
N LEU A 117 -17.89 -25.62 27.43
CA LEU A 117 -17.48 -24.61 26.44
C LEU A 117 -17.64 -23.21 27.03
N THR A 118 -16.62 -22.76 27.77
CA THR A 118 -16.54 -21.45 28.41
C THR A 118 -15.32 -20.66 27.91
N GLU A 119 -15.25 -19.36 28.25
CA GLU A 119 -14.13 -18.46 27.89
C GLU A 119 -12.74 -19.03 28.21
N LYS A 120 -12.66 -19.85 29.26
CA LYS A 120 -11.39 -20.26 29.85
C LYS A 120 -10.76 -21.47 29.14
N GLN A 121 -11.51 -22.17 28.30
CA GLN A 121 -11.11 -23.45 27.68
C GLN A 121 -11.37 -23.45 26.15
N PRO A 122 -10.77 -22.53 25.37
CA PRO A 122 -11.07 -22.40 23.93
C PRO A 122 -10.64 -23.62 23.10
N SER A 123 -9.67 -24.39 23.60
CA SER A 123 -9.18 -25.61 22.94
C SER A 123 -10.13 -26.80 23.03
N PHE A 124 -11.22 -26.69 23.80
CA PHE A 124 -12.22 -27.75 23.94
C PHE A 124 -13.27 -27.73 22.84
N LEU A 125 -13.37 -26.62 22.10
CA LEU A 125 -14.46 -26.37 21.16
C LEU A 125 -14.57 -27.43 20.06
N GLU A 126 -13.51 -27.62 19.26
CA GLU A 126 -13.57 -28.56 18.14
C GLU A 126 -13.75 -30.01 18.60
N PRO A 127 -12.97 -30.53 19.58
CA PRO A 127 -13.12 -31.92 19.96
C PRO A 127 -14.47 -32.23 20.63
N LEU A 128 -15.03 -31.30 21.44
CA LEU A 128 -16.35 -31.53 22.05
C LEU A 128 -17.48 -31.48 21.01
N ILE A 129 -17.39 -30.61 20.00
CA ILE A 129 -18.34 -30.60 18.87
C ILE A 129 -18.32 -31.95 18.16
N ASP A 130 -17.13 -32.52 17.92
CA ASP A 130 -16.96 -33.77 17.19
C ASP A 130 -17.37 -35.00 18.03
N ILE A 131 -16.86 -35.10 19.26
CA ILE A 131 -17.09 -36.26 20.16
C ILE A 131 -18.57 -36.36 20.51
N TYR A 132 -19.19 -35.25 20.94
CA TYR A 132 -20.58 -35.23 21.39
C TYR A 132 -21.57 -34.88 20.27
N GLN A 133 -21.09 -34.70 19.04
CA GLN A 133 -21.89 -34.39 17.86
C GLN A 133 -22.86 -33.23 18.11
N LEU A 134 -22.36 -32.13 18.69
CA LEU A 134 -23.18 -31.02 19.17
C LEU A 134 -24.04 -30.37 18.07
N GLY A 135 -23.67 -30.54 16.80
CA GLY A 135 -24.48 -30.11 15.66
C GLY A 135 -25.82 -30.84 15.49
N SER A 136 -26.02 -31.97 16.18
CA SER A 136 -27.31 -32.69 16.21
C SER A 136 -28.29 -32.16 17.27
N LEU A 137 -27.84 -31.27 18.15
CA LEU A 137 -28.69 -30.67 19.19
C LEU A 137 -29.68 -29.67 18.59
N GLU A 138 -30.81 -29.45 19.28
CA GLU A 138 -31.78 -28.43 18.93
C GLU A 138 -31.11 -27.05 18.74
N ARG A 139 -31.38 -26.44 17.58
CA ARG A 139 -30.77 -25.16 17.18
C ARG A 139 -31.03 -24.04 18.19
N SER A 140 -32.18 -24.03 18.85
CA SER A 140 -32.54 -23.08 19.93
C SER A 140 -31.61 -23.18 21.14
N VAL A 141 -31.21 -24.38 21.53
CA VAL A 141 -30.29 -24.62 22.67
C VAL A 141 -28.89 -24.13 22.33
N LEU A 142 -28.43 -24.39 21.10
CA LEU A 142 -27.14 -23.91 20.60
C LEU A 142 -27.09 -22.37 20.55
N LEU A 143 -28.14 -21.73 20.03
CA LEU A 143 -28.25 -20.27 20.00
C LEU A 143 -28.32 -19.67 21.42
N GLY A 144 -29.01 -20.34 22.35
CA GLY A 144 -29.02 -19.96 23.76
C GLY A 144 -27.63 -19.95 24.39
N HIS A 145 -26.81 -20.98 24.11
CA HIS A 145 -25.43 -21.06 24.59
C HIS A 145 -24.52 -20.02 23.94
N VAL A 146 -24.66 -19.78 22.63
CA VAL A 146 -23.93 -18.70 21.94
C VAL A 146 -24.30 -17.34 22.54
N GLY A 147 -25.58 -17.10 22.83
CA GLY A 147 -26.05 -15.91 23.54
C GLY A 147 -25.44 -15.76 24.93
N TYR A 148 -25.32 -16.85 25.68
CA TYR A 148 -24.62 -16.88 26.98
C TYR A 148 -23.15 -16.46 26.86
N LEU A 149 -22.43 -16.99 25.88
CA LEU A 149 -21.03 -16.64 25.62
C LEU A 149 -20.86 -15.16 25.23
N LEU A 150 -21.75 -14.64 24.38
CA LEU A 150 -21.75 -13.22 24.00
C LEU A 150 -22.01 -12.31 25.20
N HIS A 151 -22.95 -12.66 26.09
CA HIS A 151 -23.25 -11.87 27.29
C HIS A 151 -22.09 -11.86 28.30
N ARG A 152 -21.32 -12.96 28.38
CA ARG A 152 -20.12 -13.07 29.21
C ARG A 152 -18.90 -12.33 28.65
N GLY A 153 -18.93 -11.88 27.39
CA GLY A 153 -17.79 -11.23 26.72
C GLY A 153 -16.84 -12.20 26.00
N SER A 154 -17.20 -13.48 25.91
CA SER A 154 -16.43 -14.55 25.26
C SER A 154 -16.70 -14.60 23.75
N TYR A 155 -16.47 -13.47 23.06
CA TYR A 155 -16.84 -13.28 21.65
C TYR A 155 -16.12 -14.23 20.70
N ARG A 156 -14.87 -14.61 20.99
CA ARG A 156 -14.08 -15.49 20.13
C ARG A 156 -14.69 -16.88 20.08
N GLU A 157 -15.04 -17.43 21.24
CA GLU A 157 -15.60 -18.76 21.41
C GLU A 157 -17.00 -18.82 20.78
N ALA A 158 -17.81 -17.78 21.02
CA ALA A 158 -19.13 -17.62 20.39
C ALA A 158 -19.04 -17.66 18.86
N VAL A 159 -18.11 -16.90 18.27
CA VAL A 159 -17.91 -16.84 16.80
C VAL A 159 -17.45 -18.18 16.24
N LEU A 160 -16.43 -18.79 16.84
CA LEU A 160 -15.90 -20.08 16.36
C LEU A 160 -16.96 -21.17 16.42
N MET A 161 -17.74 -21.22 17.50
CA MET A 161 -18.86 -22.16 17.64
C MET A 161 -19.92 -21.91 16.57
N SER A 162 -20.25 -20.64 16.34
CA SER A 162 -21.24 -20.24 15.34
C SER A 162 -20.81 -20.62 13.92
N ILE A 163 -19.53 -20.46 13.58
CA ILE A 163 -18.98 -20.85 12.27
C ILE A 163 -19.03 -22.36 12.09
N LYS A 164 -18.53 -23.12 13.07
CA LYS A 164 -18.46 -24.59 13.00
C LYS A 164 -19.85 -25.22 12.91
N LEU A 165 -20.83 -24.68 13.62
CA LEU A 165 -22.21 -25.19 13.66
C LEU A 165 -23.14 -24.51 12.65
N LYS A 166 -22.61 -23.63 11.79
CA LYS A 166 -23.37 -22.88 10.77
C LYS A 166 -24.57 -22.11 11.34
N LEU A 167 -24.38 -21.42 12.46
CA LEU A 167 -25.42 -20.66 13.18
C LEU A 167 -25.45 -19.17 12.80
N GLN A 168 -24.53 -18.69 11.96
CA GLN A 168 -24.35 -17.26 11.69
C GLN A 168 -25.61 -16.51 11.20
N PRO A 169 -26.47 -17.08 10.32
CA PRO A 169 -27.67 -16.37 9.83
C PRO A 169 -28.69 -16.03 10.93
N ASP A 170 -28.73 -16.81 12.01
CA ASP A 170 -29.70 -16.66 13.10
C ASP A 170 -29.21 -15.70 14.21
N LEU A 171 -27.98 -15.21 14.08
CA LEU A 171 -27.35 -14.34 15.06
C LEU A 171 -27.42 -12.88 14.64
N ASP A 172 -27.57 -12.00 15.63
CA ASP A 172 -27.43 -10.57 15.42
C ASP A 172 -25.97 -10.21 15.13
N MET A 173 -25.66 -10.03 13.85
CA MET A 173 -24.31 -9.70 13.37
C MET A 173 -23.69 -8.51 14.11
N GLU A 174 -24.46 -7.48 14.45
CA GLU A 174 -23.91 -6.29 15.11
C GLU A 174 -23.43 -6.62 16.53
N LYS A 175 -24.18 -7.43 17.27
CA LYS A 175 -23.81 -7.89 18.62
C LYS A 175 -22.57 -8.79 18.63
N VAL A 176 -22.28 -9.43 17.50
CA VAL A 176 -21.10 -10.29 17.34
C VAL A 176 -19.90 -9.50 16.82
N CYS A 177 -20.06 -8.77 15.72
CA CYS A 177 -18.96 -8.13 15.01
C CYS A 177 -18.49 -6.83 15.67
N ILE A 178 -19.39 -6.00 16.25
CA ILE A 178 -18.97 -4.74 16.87
C ILE A 178 -17.95 -4.98 17.98
N PRO A 179 -18.21 -5.88 18.96
CA PRO A 179 -17.23 -6.19 20.00
C PRO A 179 -15.89 -6.71 19.47
N LEU A 180 -15.90 -7.54 18.43
CA LEU A 180 -14.67 -8.06 17.81
C LEU A 180 -13.84 -6.94 17.20
N VAL A 181 -14.47 -6.00 16.50
CA VAL A 181 -13.77 -4.87 15.89
C VAL A 181 -13.24 -3.92 16.96
N LEU A 182 -14.01 -3.68 18.04
CA LEU A 182 -13.55 -2.94 19.22
C LEU A 182 -12.38 -3.63 19.93
N GLN A 183 -12.27 -4.96 19.85
CA GLN A 183 -11.14 -5.75 20.37
C GLN A 183 -9.96 -5.86 19.39
N ASP A 184 -9.95 -5.13 18.27
CA ASP A 184 -8.90 -5.22 17.23
C ASP A 184 -8.81 -6.62 16.58
N LYS A 185 -9.95 -7.34 16.52
CA LYS A 185 -10.08 -8.69 15.95
C LYS A 185 -10.95 -8.70 14.69
N LEU A 186 -10.75 -7.72 13.79
CA LEU A 186 -11.51 -7.61 12.54
C LEU A 186 -11.45 -8.89 11.69
N GLN A 187 -10.32 -9.61 11.68
CA GLN A 187 -10.18 -10.86 10.93
C GLN A 187 -11.15 -11.96 11.38
N LEU A 188 -11.52 -11.99 12.67
CA LEU A 188 -12.53 -12.94 13.15
C LEU A 188 -13.94 -12.54 12.69
N ALA A 189 -14.23 -11.24 12.61
CA ALA A 189 -15.48 -10.75 12.04
C ALA A 189 -15.57 -11.06 10.52
N GLU A 190 -14.45 -10.92 9.78
CA GLU A 190 -14.37 -11.33 8.37
C GLU A 190 -14.65 -12.83 8.19
N THR A 191 -14.09 -13.67 9.07
CA THR A 191 -14.31 -15.13 9.04
C THR A 191 -15.74 -15.49 9.41
N PHE A 192 -16.38 -14.74 10.31
CA PHE A 192 -17.78 -14.95 10.69
C PHE A 192 -18.74 -14.75 9.50
N VAL A 193 -18.46 -13.75 8.66
CA VAL A 193 -19.33 -13.40 7.51
C VAL A 193 -18.93 -14.06 6.19
N SER A 194 -17.79 -14.77 6.12
CA SER A 194 -17.18 -15.21 4.86
C SER A 194 -18.10 -16.02 3.95
N ASP A 195 -19.02 -16.79 4.52
CA ASP A 195 -19.84 -17.73 3.77
C ASP A 195 -21.22 -17.15 3.39
N TYR A 196 -21.55 -15.93 3.84
CA TYR A 196 -22.88 -15.34 3.69
C TYR A 196 -22.82 -13.91 3.13
N GLN A 197 -23.22 -13.75 1.87
CA GLN A 197 -23.16 -12.47 1.15
C GLN A 197 -23.96 -11.34 1.85
N ASP A 198 -25.12 -11.66 2.44
CA ASP A 198 -25.91 -10.69 3.20
C ASP A 198 -25.16 -10.16 4.43
N LEU A 199 -24.46 -11.04 5.14
CA LEU A 199 -23.66 -10.65 6.30
C LEU A 199 -22.43 -9.84 5.90
N GLN A 200 -21.78 -10.19 4.78
CA GLN A 200 -20.67 -9.42 4.21
C GLN A 200 -21.11 -7.98 3.88
N ASN A 201 -22.23 -7.84 3.16
CA ASN A 201 -22.81 -6.55 2.80
C ASN A 201 -23.14 -5.71 4.05
N ARG A 202 -23.75 -6.33 5.07
CA ARG A 202 -24.08 -5.65 6.32
C ARG A 202 -22.84 -5.24 7.11
N LEU A 203 -21.80 -6.09 7.18
CA LEU A 203 -20.55 -5.76 7.87
C LEU A 203 -19.84 -4.57 7.22
N VAL A 204 -19.73 -4.56 5.89
CA VAL A 204 -19.07 -3.44 5.17
C VAL A 204 -19.84 -2.15 5.36
N ARG A 205 -21.18 -2.16 5.25
CA ARG A 205 -22.03 -0.97 5.50
C ARG A 205 -21.90 -0.46 6.94
N LEU A 206 -21.86 -1.37 7.92
CA LEU A 206 -21.65 -1.02 9.32
C LEU A 206 -20.31 -0.30 9.51
N LEU A 207 -19.22 -0.86 8.98
CA LEU A 207 -17.89 -0.25 9.10
C LEU A 207 -17.77 1.05 8.30
N ASP A 208 -18.46 1.19 7.17
CA ASP A 208 -18.51 2.45 6.41
C ASP A 208 -19.17 3.58 7.22
N SER A 209 -20.21 3.28 8.01
CA SER A 209 -20.84 4.29 8.87
C SER A 209 -19.85 4.90 9.89
N TRP A 210 -18.84 4.13 10.30
CA TRP A 210 -17.77 4.56 11.21
C TRP A 210 -16.66 5.34 10.47
N CYS A 211 -16.70 5.40 9.14
CA CYS A 211 -15.85 6.26 8.33
C CYS A 211 -16.42 7.67 8.14
N SER A 212 -17.58 7.99 8.72
CA SER A 212 -18.12 9.36 8.68
C SER A 212 -17.24 10.35 9.46
N THR A 213 -17.27 11.63 9.08
CA THR A 213 -16.43 12.68 9.70
C THR A 213 -16.83 13.02 11.13
N GLY A 214 -18.08 12.75 11.51
CA GLY A 214 -18.62 12.97 12.86
C GLY A 214 -18.64 11.74 13.76
N PHE A 215 -18.03 10.62 13.34
CA PHE A 215 -18.03 9.39 14.12
C PHE A 215 -17.14 9.51 15.37
N ASP A 216 -17.74 9.32 16.55
CA ASP A 216 -17.04 9.23 17.82
C ASP A 216 -17.14 7.78 18.39
N PRO A 217 -16.02 7.05 18.49
CA PRO A 217 -15.97 5.71 19.09
C PRO A 217 -16.49 5.65 20.53
N SER A 218 -16.49 6.76 21.28
CA SER A 218 -16.92 6.81 22.68
C SER A 218 -18.36 6.32 22.89
N HIS A 219 -19.26 6.65 21.96
CA HIS A 219 -20.66 6.21 22.01
C HIS A 219 -20.82 4.68 21.88
N LEU A 220 -19.98 4.04 21.07
CA LEU A 220 -19.99 2.58 20.93
C LEU A 220 -19.40 1.89 22.16
N LEU A 221 -18.34 2.46 22.74
CA LEU A 221 -17.70 1.91 23.94
C LEU A 221 -18.65 1.91 25.15
N CYS A 222 -19.52 2.92 25.27
CA CYS A 222 -20.55 2.95 26.32
C CYS A 222 -21.55 1.80 26.22
N ARG A 223 -21.81 1.27 25.01
CA ARG A 223 -22.71 0.13 24.80
C ARG A 223 -22.07 -1.21 25.17
N TYR A 224 -20.74 -1.27 25.32
CA TYR A 224 -19.99 -2.49 25.61
C TYR A 224 -18.96 -2.28 26.75
N PRO A 225 -19.42 -2.03 27.99
CA PRO A 225 -18.55 -1.67 29.12
C PRO A 225 -17.61 -2.80 29.59
N GLY A 226 -17.91 -4.05 29.25
CA GLY A 226 -17.09 -5.23 29.60
C GLY A 226 -15.87 -5.46 28.71
N ILE A 227 -15.64 -4.63 27.69
CA ILE A 227 -14.45 -4.72 26.84
C ILE A 227 -13.33 -3.91 27.51
N PRO A 228 -12.15 -4.51 27.80
CA PRO A 228 -11.06 -3.83 28.50
C PRO A 228 -10.74 -2.48 27.87
N GLN A 229 -10.67 -1.45 28.71
CA GLN A 229 -10.56 -0.05 28.33
C GLN A 229 -9.51 0.19 27.25
N PHE A 230 -10.00 0.56 26.06
CA PHE A 230 -9.26 0.87 24.83
C PHE A 230 -8.45 2.18 24.93
N HIS A 231 -8.09 2.65 26.13
CA HIS A 231 -7.54 3.98 26.37
C HIS A 231 -6.14 4.22 25.78
N GLN A 232 -5.48 3.21 25.23
CA GLN A 232 -4.14 3.35 24.61
C GLN A 232 -4.10 3.15 23.08
N LYS A 233 -5.23 2.81 22.41
CA LYS A 233 -5.24 2.49 20.96
C LYS A 233 -6.36 3.14 20.13
N SER A 234 -7.00 4.21 20.62
CA SER A 234 -8.11 4.93 19.95
C SER A 234 -7.83 5.38 18.50
N GLY A 235 -6.56 5.48 18.10
CA GLY A 235 -6.18 5.84 16.73
C GLY A 235 -6.54 4.82 15.64
N ARG A 236 -6.83 3.55 15.97
CA ARG A 236 -7.16 2.53 14.95
C ARG A 236 -8.58 2.61 14.40
N LEU A 237 -9.52 3.04 15.23
CA LEU A 237 -10.91 3.29 14.84
C LEU A 237 -11.11 4.68 14.23
N ALA A 238 -10.04 5.48 14.11
CA ALA A 238 -10.11 6.75 13.44
C ALA A 238 -10.61 6.55 12.00
N PRO A 239 -11.59 7.36 11.52
CA PRO A 239 -12.21 7.19 10.21
C PRO A 239 -11.21 7.04 9.06
N LYS A 240 -10.06 7.73 9.11
CA LYS A 240 -8.98 7.68 8.11
C LYS A 240 -8.21 6.35 8.08
N VAL A 241 -8.11 5.66 9.22
CA VAL A 241 -7.41 4.37 9.32
C VAL A 241 -8.36 3.25 8.91
N LEU A 242 -9.59 3.32 9.40
CA LEU A 242 -10.65 2.36 9.11
C LEU A 242 -11.01 2.34 7.61
N SER A 243 -11.03 3.49 6.94
CA SER A 243 -11.41 3.59 5.52
C SER A 243 -10.58 2.71 4.59
N LYS A 244 -9.29 2.48 4.88
CA LYS A 244 -8.46 1.54 4.10
C LYS A 244 -8.93 0.10 4.23
N GLN A 245 -9.34 -0.32 5.42
CA GLN A 245 -9.84 -1.67 5.65
C GLN A 245 -11.24 -1.85 5.06
N VAL A 246 -12.13 -0.87 5.23
CA VAL A 246 -13.46 -0.90 4.62
C VAL A 246 -13.37 -0.97 3.10
N PHE A 247 -12.47 -0.19 2.49
CA PHE A 247 -12.25 -0.24 1.06
C PHE A 247 -11.76 -1.62 0.58
N ARG A 248 -10.82 -2.24 1.31
CA ARG A 248 -10.36 -3.61 1.02
C ARG A 248 -11.53 -4.59 1.06
N LEU A 249 -12.37 -4.53 2.10
CA LEU A 249 -13.49 -5.45 2.27
C LEU A 249 -14.59 -5.24 1.22
N MET A 250 -14.87 -3.98 0.86
CA MET A 250 -15.78 -3.62 -0.22
C MET A 250 -15.34 -4.26 -1.53
N GLN A 251 -14.04 -4.22 -1.86
CA GLN A 251 -13.49 -4.88 -3.05
C GLN A 251 -13.50 -6.40 -2.94
N LEU A 252 -13.13 -6.95 -1.78
CA LEU A 252 -13.04 -8.40 -1.55
C LEU A 252 -14.41 -9.08 -1.70
N TYR A 253 -15.46 -8.46 -1.18
CA TYR A 253 -16.82 -9.01 -1.20
C TYR A 253 -17.68 -8.52 -2.36
N GLY A 254 -17.14 -7.65 -3.23
CA GLY A 254 -17.88 -7.10 -4.37
C GLY A 254 -19.09 -6.26 -3.95
N VAL A 255 -19.00 -5.53 -2.83
CA VAL A 255 -20.08 -4.65 -2.36
C VAL A 255 -20.16 -3.43 -3.25
N ASP A 256 -21.38 -3.08 -3.69
CA ASP A 256 -21.62 -1.89 -4.51
C ASP A 256 -21.10 -0.62 -3.79
N PRO A 257 -20.20 0.17 -4.41
CA PRO A 257 -19.71 1.44 -3.88
C PRO A 257 -20.82 2.43 -3.48
N ALA A 258 -22.00 2.38 -4.11
CA ALA A 258 -23.14 3.24 -3.75
C ALA A 258 -23.63 3.00 -2.30
N LEU A 259 -23.40 1.79 -1.77
CA LEU A 259 -23.76 1.41 -0.41
C LEU A 259 -22.74 1.86 0.64
N CYS A 260 -21.56 2.33 0.21
CA CYS A 260 -20.44 2.72 1.07
C CYS A 260 -20.01 4.18 0.78
N PRO A 261 -20.89 5.17 0.97
CA PRO A 261 -20.63 6.54 0.56
C PRO A 261 -19.46 7.20 1.32
N ASN A 262 -19.21 6.83 2.58
CA ASN A 262 -18.21 7.51 3.40
C ASN A 262 -16.78 7.17 2.95
N VAL A 263 -16.49 5.87 2.79
CA VAL A 263 -15.18 5.39 2.32
C VAL A 263 -14.89 5.88 0.89
N VAL A 264 -15.90 5.87 0.02
CA VAL A 264 -15.77 6.34 -1.36
C VAL A 264 -15.47 7.84 -1.39
N THR A 265 -16.20 8.63 -0.59
CA THR A 265 -15.98 10.08 -0.49
C THR A 265 -14.60 10.41 0.07
N GLN A 266 -14.17 9.74 1.14
CA GLN A 266 -12.82 9.91 1.68
C GLN A 266 -11.73 9.58 0.63
N ARG A 267 -11.94 8.53 -0.16
CA ARG A 267 -11.00 8.12 -1.21
C ARG A 267 -10.93 9.17 -2.31
N ARG A 268 -12.08 9.62 -2.83
CA ARG A 268 -12.17 10.71 -3.82
C ARG A 268 -11.53 12.00 -3.31
N LEU A 269 -11.72 12.35 -2.04
CA LEU A 269 -11.06 13.50 -1.43
C LEU A 269 -9.53 13.34 -1.37
N ALA A 270 -9.02 12.14 -1.10
CA ALA A 270 -7.59 11.86 -1.15
C ALA A 270 -7.03 11.99 -2.57
N SER A 271 -7.76 11.48 -3.57
CA SER A 271 -7.44 11.63 -4.99
C SER A 271 -7.42 13.09 -5.41
N LEU A 272 -8.42 13.87 -5.00
CA LEU A 272 -8.50 15.29 -5.26
C LEU A 272 -7.30 16.05 -4.67
N LYS A 273 -6.94 15.77 -3.41
CA LYS A 273 -5.75 16.36 -2.78
C LYS A 273 -4.46 16.01 -3.53
N PHE A 274 -4.35 14.79 -4.03
CA PHE A 274 -3.23 14.37 -4.86
C PHE A 274 -3.17 15.14 -6.19
N LEU A 275 -4.31 15.31 -6.87
CA LEU A 275 -4.40 16.11 -8.10
C LEU A 275 -3.99 17.57 -7.87
N MET A 276 -4.45 18.18 -6.76
CA MET A 276 -4.03 19.53 -6.35
C MET A 276 -2.51 19.60 -6.17
N TYR A 277 -1.92 18.61 -5.50
CA TYR A 277 -0.47 18.53 -5.28
C TYR A 277 0.30 18.42 -6.60
N LYS A 278 -0.12 17.52 -7.51
CA LYS A 278 0.51 17.36 -8.83
C LYS A 278 0.49 18.64 -9.65
N ARG A 279 -0.65 19.35 -9.70
CA ARG A 279 -0.80 20.58 -10.49
C ARG A 279 -0.08 21.78 -9.88
N PHE A 280 -0.32 22.07 -8.60
CA PHE A 280 0.11 23.34 -7.99
C PHE A 280 1.45 23.26 -7.27
N VAL A 281 1.88 22.06 -6.85
CA VAL A 281 3.16 21.88 -6.14
C VAL A 281 4.22 21.30 -7.07
N GLU A 282 3.97 20.15 -7.70
CA GLU A 282 4.94 19.53 -8.62
C GLU A 282 4.95 20.15 -10.02
N LYS A 283 3.87 20.82 -10.43
CA LYS A 283 3.72 21.49 -11.74
C LYS A 283 3.97 20.57 -12.95
N ASN A 284 3.70 19.28 -12.80
CA ASN A 284 3.91 18.26 -13.84
C ASN A 284 2.60 17.78 -14.51
N MET A 285 1.52 18.55 -14.33
CA MET A 285 0.22 18.26 -14.92
C MET A 285 -0.32 19.53 -15.59
N SER A 286 -0.76 19.40 -16.85
CA SER A 286 -1.40 20.49 -17.59
C SER A 286 -2.74 20.86 -16.96
N GLU A 287 -3.24 22.07 -17.26
CA GLU A 287 -4.53 22.53 -16.73
C GLU A 287 -5.69 21.67 -17.23
N GLU A 288 -5.68 21.30 -18.51
CA GLU A 288 -6.72 20.47 -19.13
C GLU A 288 -6.78 19.08 -18.50
N ASN A 289 -5.64 18.41 -18.37
CA ASN A 289 -5.58 17.08 -17.74
C ASN A 289 -5.99 17.13 -16.28
N TRP A 290 -5.53 18.15 -15.55
CA TRP A 290 -5.95 18.34 -14.18
C TRP A 290 -7.47 18.57 -14.08
N ALA A 291 -8.03 19.43 -14.93
CA ALA A 291 -9.46 19.74 -14.92
C ALA A 291 -10.33 18.52 -15.21
N ASP A 292 -9.94 17.67 -16.17
CA ASP A 292 -10.68 16.45 -16.50
C ASP A 292 -10.67 15.43 -15.35
N HIS A 293 -9.51 15.23 -14.72
CA HIS A 293 -9.41 14.34 -13.56
C HIS A 293 -10.17 14.86 -12.35
N VAL A 294 -10.13 16.18 -12.11
CA VAL A 294 -10.90 16.82 -11.04
C VAL A 294 -12.39 16.65 -11.30
N GLN A 295 -12.85 16.91 -12.52
CA GLN A 295 -14.26 16.75 -12.87
C GLN A 295 -14.74 15.31 -12.66
N ALA A 296 -13.96 14.33 -13.10
CA ALA A 296 -14.30 12.92 -12.92
C ALA A 296 -14.14 12.41 -11.47
N THR A 297 -13.35 13.08 -10.63
CA THR A 297 -13.15 12.73 -9.21
C THR A 297 -14.23 13.32 -8.32
N VAL A 298 -14.57 14.59 -8.54
CA VAL A 298 -15.57 15.33 -7.77
C VAL A 298 -16.98 14.89 -8.15
N GLY A 299 -17.24 14.74 -9.46
CA GLY A 299 -18.55 14.37 -9.99
C GLY A 299 -19.66 15.28 -9.47
N GLU A 300 -20.79 14.67 -9.09
CA GLU A 300 -21.98 15.37 -8.59
C GLU A 300 -21.96 15.61 -7.07
N SER A 301 -20.89 15.22 -6.37
CA SER A 301 -20.83 15.37 -4.92
C SER A 301 -20.60 16.84 -4.55
N VAL A 302 -21.66 17.49 -4.04
CA VAL A 302 -21.60 18.89 -3.58
C VAL A 302 -20.53 19.09 -2.51
N ASP A 303 -20.34 18.13 -1.60
CA ASP A 303 -19.31 18.23 -0.56
C ASP A 303 -17.89 18.26 -1.15
N LEU A 304 -17.60 17.41 -2.14
CA LEU A 304 -16.31 17.42 -2.82
C LEU A 304 -16.13 18.67 -3.69
N GLN A 305 -17.20 19.19 -4.30
CA GLN A 305 -17.17 20.45 -5.06
C GLN A 305 -16.82 21.62 -4.14
N VAL A 306 -17.42 21.68 -2.95
CA VAL A 306 -17.10 22.70 -1.93
C VAL A 306 -15.64 22.59 -1.49
N GLU A 307 -15.17 21.39 -1.13
CA GLU A 307 -13.77 21.14 -0.76
C GLU A 307 -12.79 21.56 -1.86
N LEU A 308 -13.09 21.27 -3.13
CA LEU A 308 -12.31 21.74 -4.28
C LEU A 308 -12.21 23.27 -4.27
N ILE A 309 -13.33 23.98 -4.11
CA ILE A 309 -13.35 25.45 -4.12
C ILE A 309 -12.49 26.01 -2.99
N PHE A 310 -12.60 25.46 -1.77
CA PHE A 310 -11.73 25.85 -0.65
C PHE A 310 -10.24 25.65 -0.97
N MET A 311 -9.89 24.52 -1.59
CA MET A 311 -8.51 24.26 -2.01
C MET A 311 -8.05 25.21 -3.13
N LEU A 312 -8.93 25.57 -4.08
CA LEU A 312 -8.60 26.51 -5.16
C LEU A 312 -8.36 27.92 -4.65
N VAL A 313 -9.15 28.42 -3.70
CA VAL A 313 -8.89 29.74 -3.09
C VAL A 313 -7.45 29.82 -2.54
N LYS A 314 -6.99 28.73 -1.92
CA LYS A 314 -5.63 28.64 -1.36
C LYS A 314 -4.52 28.58 -2.42
N HIS A 315 -4.75 27.92 -3.55
CA HIS A 315 -3.70 27.59 -4.53
C HIS A 315 -3.71 28.45 -5.80
N SER A 316 -4.87 28.93 -6.25
CA SER A 316 -5.06 29.64 -7.52
C SER A 316 -5.85 30.96 -7.40
N GLY A 317 -6.24 31.34 -6.17
CA GLY A 317 -6.92 32.59 -5.88
C GLY A 317 -8.44 32.56 -6.15
N LEU A 318 -9.08 33.71 -5.89
CA LEU A 318 -10.55 33.83 -5.86
C LEU A 318 -11.21 33.70 -7.24
N ASP A 319 -10.56 34.16 -8.31
CA ASP A 319 -11.14 34.11 -9.67
C ASP A 319 -11.29 32.70 -10.21
N CYS A 320 -10.25 31.87 -10.02
CA CYS A 320 -10.30 30.46 -10.40
C CYS A 320 -11.37 29.73 -9.59
N ALA A 321 -11.36 29.91 -8.26
CA ALA A 321 -12.37 29.33 -7.38
C ALA A 321 -13.80 29.75 -7.75
N ALA A 322 -14.02 31.01 -8.11
CA ALA A 322 -15.33 31.53 -8.52
C ALA A 322 -15.82 30.93 -9.86
N ARG A 323 -14.93 30.75 -10.85
CA ARG A 323 -15.28 30.08 -12.12
C ARG A 323 -15.69 28.63 -11.90
N TRP A 324 -14.96 27.89 -11.06
CA TRP A 324 -15.31 26.51 -10.71
C TRP A 324 -16.58 26.42 -9.86
N ALA A 325 -16.80 27.36 -8.94
CA ALA A 325 -18.04 27.48 -8.17
C ALA A 325 -19.26 27.76 -9.07
N LEU A 326 -19.09 28.57 -10.11
CA LEU A 326 -20.11 28.82 -11.12
C LEU A 326 -20.40 27.57 -11.94
N ARG A 327 -19.35 26.89 -12.42
CA ARG A 327 -19.46 25.65 -13.21
C ARG A 327 -20.28 24.57 -12.50
N TYR A 328 -20.05 24.38 -11.20
CA TYR A 328 -20.76 23.39 -10.39
C TYR A 328 -22.05 23.90 -9.74
N ARG A 329 -22.40 25.18 -9.94
CA ARG A 329 -23.59 25.80 -9.32
C ARG A 329 -23.65 25.61 -7.80
N VAL A 330 -22.50 25.71 -7.12
CA VAL A 330 -22.43 25.47 -5.67
C VAL A 330 -23.27 26.53 -4.91
N PRO A 331 -24.08 26.11 -3.92
CA PRO A 331 -24.91 27.03 -3.13
C PRO A 331 -24.10 28.13 -2.43
N LYS A 332 -24.62 29.36 -2.39
CA LYS A 332 -23.90 30.55 -1.87
C LYS A 332 -23.49 30.39 -0.40
N ASP A 333 -24.34 29.74 0.40
CA ASP A 333 -24.16 29.47 1.82
C ASP A 333 -22.98 28.52 2.12
N ARG A 334 -22.57 27.72 1.13
CA ARG A 334 -21.45 26.78 1.26
C ARG A 334 -20.14 27.28 0.65
N LEU A 335 -20.13 28.48 0.06
CA LEU A 335 -18.94 29.04 -0.58
C LEU A 335 -17.99 29.68 0.45
N PRO A 336 -16.67 29.60 0.24
CA PRO A 336 -15.71 30.38 1.03
C PRO A 336 -15.95 31.88 0.90
N PHE A 337 -15.56 32.63 1.93
CA PHE A 337 -15.67 34.08 1.95
C PHE A 337 -15.00 34.72 0.71
N GLY A 338 -15.69 35.68 0.08
CA GLY A 338 -15.23 36.39 -1.12
C GLY A 338 -15.51 35.68 -2.45
N VAL A 339 -15.67 34.36 -2.48
CA VAL A 339 -15.93 33.61 -3.74
C VAL A 339 -17.33 33.93 -4.29
N GLY A 340 -18.33 34.06 -3.41
CA GLY A 340 -19.71 34.38 -3.81
C GLY A 340 -19.81 35.74 -4.54
N VAL A 341 -19.18 36.77 -3.98
CA VAL A 341 -19.13 38.12 -4.57
C VAL A 341 -18.40 38.09 -5.92
N ARG A 342 -17.23 37.44 -5.97
CA ARG A 342 -16.44 37.36 -7.21
C ARG A 342 -17.18 36.61 -8.31
N ARG A 343 -17.95 35.57 -7.95
CA ARG A 343 -18.79 34.82 -8.88
C ARG A 343 -19.85 35.70 -9.54
N GLU A 344 -20.49 36.58 -8.77
CA GLU A 344 -21.48 37.54 -9.28
C GLU A 344 -20.84 38.55 -10.23
N THR A 345 -19.67 39.08 -9.86
CA THR A 345 -18.90 39.97 -10.76
C THR A 345 -18.53 39.30 -12.09
N ILE A 346 -18.18 38.01 -12.09
CA ILE A 346 -17.87 37.27 -13.32
C ILE A 346 -19.12 37.07 -14.17
N LEU A 347 -20.26 36.74 -13.54
CA LEU A 347 -21.54 36.61 -14.22
C LEU A 347 -21.93 37.92 -14.93
N GLU A 348 -21.85 39.05 -14.21
CA GLU A 348 -22.14 40.38 -14.77
C GLU A 348 -21.23 40.74 -15.95
N LYS A 349 -19.93 40.40 -15.87
CA LYS A 349 -18.99 40.61 -16.99
C LYS A 349 -19.27 39.71 -18.19
N SER A 350 -19.62 38.44 -17.96
CA SER A 350 -19.91 37.49 -19.04
C SER A 350 -21.17 37.86 -19.84
N VAL A 351 -22.18 38.46 -19.18
CA VAL A 351 -23.40 38.94 -19.83
C VAL A 351 -23.13 40.15 -20.73
N LEU A 352 -22.08 40.94 -20.45
CA LEU A 352 -21.67 42.09 -21.27
C LEU A 352 -20.82 41.70 -22.50
N GLU A 353 -20.24 40.49 -22.53
CA GLU A 353 -19.37 40.00 -23.62
C GLU A 353 -20.10 39.05 -24.59
N THR A 354 -21.42 38.86 -24.46
CA THR A 354 -22.20 37.92 -25.28
C THR A 354 -22.65 38.52 -26.64
N GLU A 355 -21.76 39.22 -27.34
CA GLU A 355 -21.92 39.58 -28.76
C GLU A 355 -20.63 39.29 -29.54
N CYS A 356 -20.25 38.01 -29.62
CA CYS A 356 -19.30 37.52 -30.62
C CYS A 356 -19.76 36.12 -31.11
N PRO A 357 -19.75 35.85 -32.41
CA PRO A 357 -20.19 34.55 -32.94
C PRO A 357 -19.28 33.44 -32.45
N ALA A 358 -19.87 32.30 -32.11
CA ALA A 358 -19.16 31.07 -31.79
C ALA A 358 -18.09 30.78 -32.87
N GLY A 359 -16.84 30.78 -32.42
CA GLY A 359 -15.66 30.69 -33.26
C GLY A 359 -15.67 29.48 -34.18
N THR A 360 -15.30 29.78 -35.41
CA THR A 360 -14.87 28.88 -36.48
C THR A 360 -14.02 27.72 -35.94
N GLY A 361 -14.34 26.50 -36.37
CA GLY A 361 -13.56 25.28 -36.10
C GLY A 361 -12.21 25.32 -36.81
N GLU A 362 -11.24 26.01 -36.22
CA GLU A 362 -9.84 25.84 -36.60
C GLU A 362 -9.41 24.41 -36.26
N PRO A 363 -8.77 23.70 -37.20
CA PRO A 363 -8.13 22.41 -36.92
C PRO A 363 -7.12 22.56 -35.80
N TRP A 364 -7.21 21.73 -34.77
CA TRP A 364 -6.19 21.68 -33.72
C TRP A 364 -4.86 21.21 -34.33
N GLU A 365 -3.80 22.01 -34.20
CA GLU A 365 -2.45 21.65 -34.61
C GLU A 365 -1.47 21.69 -33.42
N PRO A 366 -0.47 20.78 -33.35
CA PRO A 366 0.58 20.87 -32.36
C PRO A 366 1.35 22.19 -32.47
N LEU A 367 1.70 22.78 -31.32
CA LEU A 367 2.54 23.99 -31.25
C LEU A 367 3.86 23.79 -32.02
N GLU A 368 4.36 24.83 -32.70
CA GLU A 368 5.59 24.75 -33.51
C GLU A 368 6.80 24.19 -32.74
N GLU A 369 6.91 24.54 -31.45
CA GLU A 369 7.98 24.06 -30.57
C GLU A 369 7.87 22.55 -30.30
N SER A 370 6.64 22.01 -30.19
CA SER A 370 6.39 20.58 -30.08
C SER A 370 6.75 19.85 -31.37
N ARG A 371 6.42 20.42 -32.54
CA ARG A 371 6.76 19.87 -33.87
C ARG A 371 8.28 19.72 -34.08
N ARG A 372 9.07 20.64 -33.54
CA ARG A 372 10.53 20.59 -33.60
C ARG A 372 11.11 19.52 -32.66
N THR A 373 10.56 19.42 -31.46
CA THR A 373 11.12 18.61 -30.37
C THR A 373 10.71 17.14 -30.43
N TYR A 374 9.45 16.85 -30.76
CA TYR A 374 8.88 15.50 -30.66
C TYR A 374 8.63 14.87 -32.03
N TYR A 375 8.55 13.54 -32.05
CA TYR A 375 8.11 12.77 -33.22
C TYR A 375 6.71 13.22 -33.66
N GLN A 376 6.51 13.33 -34.97
CA GLN A 376 5.26 13.81 -35.57
C GLN A 376 4.62 12.69 -36.38
N LEU A 377 3.30 12.60 -36.31
CA LEU A 377 2.54 11.64 -37.11
C LEU A 377 2.73 11.96 -38.61
N PRO A 378 3.20 11.02 -39.44
CA PRO A 378 3.41 11.27 -40.86
C PRO A 378 2.12 11.14 -41.68
N VAL A 379 1.07 10.56 -41.09
CA VAL A 379 -0.26 10.41 -41.70
C VAL A 379 -1.10 11.64 -41.38
N PRO A 380 -1.87 12.20 -42.35
CA PRO A 380 -2.72 13.35 -42.10
C PRO A 380 -3.88 12.98 -41.16
N MET A 381 -4.37 13.96 -40.39
CA MET A 381 -5.43 13.73 -39.40
C MET A 381 -6.76 13.24 -40.00
N GLU A 382 -7.01 13.48 -41.29
CA GLU A 382 -8.16 12.94 -42.04
C GLU A 382 -8.14 11.40 -42.16
N ASN A 383 -6.97 10.78 -42.04
CA ASN A 383 -6.76 9.33 -42.04
C ASN A 383 -6.65 8.76 -40.61
N VAL A 384 -6.95 9.57 -39.59
CA VAL A 384 -7.11 9.12 -38.20
C VAL A 384 -8.61 8.98 -37.93
N HIS A 385 -9.09 7.73 -37.92
CA HIS A 385 -10.50 7.40 -37.84
C HIS A 385 -10.87 7.02 -36.42
N PHE A 386 -11.61 7.89 -35.73
CA PHE A 386 -12.29 7.52 -34.49
C PHE A 386 -13.52 6.67 -34.84
N LEU A 387 -13.49 5.38 -34.49
CA LEU A 387 -14.56 4.47 -34.83
C LEU A 387 -15.68 4.64 -33.82
N ASP A 388 -16.80 5.23 -34.24
CA ASP A 388 -18.05 5.34 -33.49
C ASP A 388 -19.23 4.64 -34.21
N THR A 389 -19.12 4.34 -35.50
CA THR A 389 -20.11 3.61 -36.32
C THR A 389 -19.73 2.15 -36.68
N ALA A 390 -20.73 1.34 -37.02
CA ALA A 390 -20.55 -0.04 -37.52
C ALA A 390 -19.86 -0.08 -38.90
N GLU A 391 -20.16 0.90 -39.77
CA GLU A 391 -19.49 1.03 -41.06
C GLU A 391 -17.98 1.31 -40.90
N GLY A 392 -17.61 2.19 -39.97
CA GLY A 392 -16.21 2.43 -39.63
C GLY A 392 -15.50 1.17 -39.12
N LEU A 393 -16.19 0.36 -38.29
CA LEU A 393 -15.65 -0.92 -37.82
C LEU A 393 -15.43 -1.92 -38.96
N ARG A 394 -16.36 -1.99 -39.93
CA ARG A 394 -16.21 -2.84 -41.12
C ARG A 394 -15.00 -2.41 -41.98
N LEU A 395 -14.85 -1.11 -42.24
CA LEU A 395 -13.71 -0.58 -43.00
C LEU A 395 -12.38 -0.84 -42.29
N CYS A 396 -12.33 -0.66 -40.97
CA CYS A 396 -11.18 -1.02 -40.16
C CYS A 396 -10.85 -2.51 -40.29
N ARG A 397 -11.86 -3.39 -40.18
CA ARG A 397 -11.70 -4.84 -40.34
C ARG A 397 -11.07 -5.21 -41.68
N GLU A 398 -11.56 -4.63 -42.78
CA GLU A 398 -11.01 -4.86 -44.12
C GLU A 398 -9.59 -4.30 -44.29
N ALA A 399 -9.21 -3.26 -43.53
CA ALA A 399 -7.87 -2.70 -43.56
C ALA A 399 -6.87 -3.55 -42.77
N VAL A 400 -7.25 -4.04 -41.58
CA VAL A 400 -6.31 -4.67 -40.62
C VAL A 400 -6.24 -6.20 -40.74
N LEU A 401 -7.31 -6.89 -41.17
CA LEU A 401 -7.35 -8.35 -41.29
C LEU A 401 -6.98 -8.81 -42.71
N LYS A 402 -5.83 -8.38 -43.21
CA LYS A 402 -5.26 -8.85 -44.47
C LYS A 402 -3.97 -9.63 -44.21
N PRO A 403 -3.76 -10.79 -44.87
CA PRO A 403 -2.52 -11.54 -44.71
C PRO A 403 -1.28 -10.69 -45.02
N GLY A 404 -0.30 -10.70 -44.11
CA GLY A 404 0.95 -9.95 -44.25
C GLY A 404 0.89 -8.49 -43.81
N VAL A 405 -0.24 -8.02 -43.26
CA VAL A 405 -0.33 -6.67 -42.68
C VAL A 405 0.50 -6.58 -41.40
N LEU A 406 1.24 -5.48 -41.30
CA LEU A 406 1.91 -5.04 -40.09
C LEU A 406 1.01 -4.03 -39.38
N LEU A 407 0.62 -4.36 -38.15
CA LEU A 407 -0.37 -3.62 -37.37
C LEU A 407 0.32 -3.06 -36.12
N GLY A 408 0.44 -1.74 -36.01
CA GLY A 408 0.83 -1.08 -34.76
C GLY A 408 -0.35 -1.11 -33.79
N VAL A 409 -0.12 -1.58 -32.57
CA VAL A 409 -1.16 -1.73 -31.55
C VAL A 409 -0.72 -1.06 -30.25
N ASP A 410 -1.61 -0.26 -29.71
CA ASP A 410 -1.50 0.32 -28.37
C ASP A 410 -2.88 0.31 -27.68
N MET A 411 -2.92 0.60 -26.37
CA MET A 411 -4.16 0.72 -25.61
C MET A 411 -4.09 1.82 -24.56
N GLU A 412 -5.20 2.51 -24.33
CA GLU A 412 -5.30 3.57 -23.32
C GLU A 412 -6.41 3.31 -22.30
N TRP A 413 -6.15 3.69 -21.05
CA TRP A 413 -7.09 3.55 -19.94
C TRP A 413 -6.95 4.68 -18.95
N ARG A 414 -8.02 4.95 -18.20
CA ARG A 414 -7.98 6.01 -17.18
C ARG A 414 -6.96 5.68 -16.07
N PRO A 415 -6.04 6.61 -15.76
CA PRO A 415 -5.13 6.47 -14.63
C PRO A 415 -5.88 6.27 -13.30
N ALA A 416 -5.48 5.25 -12.55
CA ALA A 416 -6.11 4.93 -11.28
C ALA A 416 -5.60 5.83 -10.14
N PHE A 417 -6.14 7.05 -10.03
CA PHE A 417 -5.89 7.91 -8.86
C PHE A 417 -6.72 7.44 -7.66
N GLY A 418 -6.50 6.22 -7.19
CA GLY A 418 -7.22 5.65 -6.05
C GLY A 418 -8.66 5.22 -6.33
N SER A 419 -9.07 5.12 -7.59
CA SER A 419 -10.35 4.57 -8.06
C SER A 419 -10.52 3.08 -7.71
N VAL A 420 -11.78 2.63 -7.74
CA VAL A 420 -12.21 1.27 -7.44
C VAL A 420 -12.10 0.42 -8.71
N GLY A 421 -11.34 -0.68 -8.67
CA GLY A 421 -11.29 -1.68 -9.74
C GLY A 421 -9.93 -1.79 -10.44
N LYS A 422 -9.76 -2.85 -11.25
CA LYS A 422 -8.62 -2.98 -12.17
C LYS A 422 -8.79 -1.96 -13.31
N PRO A 423 -7.68 -1.43 -13.88
CA PRO A 423 -7.77 -0.57 -15.05
C PRO A 423 -8.50 -1.32 -16.17
N ARG A 424 -9.44 -0.63 -16.82
CA ARG A 424 -10.18 -1.12 -17.99
C ARG A 424 -9.76 -0.31 -19.19
N VAL A 425 -9.60 -0.98 -20.32
CA VAL A 425 -9.24 -0.34 -21.58
C VAL A 425 -10.39 0.57 -22.01
N ALA A 426 -10.06 1.83 -22.29
CA ALA A 426 -11.01 2.84 -22.75
C ALA A 426 -10.88 3.10 -24.26
N LEU A 427 -9.69 2.90 -24.83
CA LEU A 427 -9.39 3.08 -26.25
C LEU A 427 -8.39 2.00 -26.70
N ILE A 428 -8.60 1.43 -27.88
CA ILE A 428 -7.62 0.55 -28.55
C ILE A 428 -7.19 1.23 -29.86
N GLN A 429 -5.90 1.34 -30.11
CA GLN A 429 -5.36 1.99 -31.30
C GLN A 429 -4.80 0.94 -32.25
N LEU A 430 -5.22 1.00 -33.51
CA LEU A 430 -4.79 0.10 -34.58
C LEU A 430 -4.22 0.92 -35.73
N ALA A 431 -2.90 0.94 -35.88
CA ALA A 431 -2.20 1.67 -36.92
C ALA A 431 -1.79 0.74 -38.07
N VAL A 432 -2.13 1.12 -39.29
CA VAL A 432 -1.61 0.54 -40.53
C VAL A 432 -0.86 1.62 -41.31
N ARG A 433 -0.22 1.24 -42.42
CA ARG A 433 0.67 2.14 -43.18
C ARG A 433 0.04 3.50 -43.52
N ASP A 434 -1.23 3.52 -43.91
CA ASP A 434 -1.85 4.72 -44.48
C ASP A 434 -2.95 5.33 -43.60
N ALA A 435 -3.27 4.70 -42.45
CA ALA A 435 -4.35 5.11 -41.57
C ALA A 435 -4.17 4.64 -40.12
N VAL A 436 -4.81 5.33 -39.18
CA VAL A 436 -4.91 4.91 -37.78
C VAL A 436 -6.37 4.84 -37.36
N TYR A 437 -6.76 3.73 -36.74
CA TYR A 437 -8.11 3.49 -36.25
C TYR A 437 -8.11 3.52 -34.72
N LEU A 438 -8.98 4.35 -34.14
CA LEU A 438 -9.14 4.48 -32.70
C LEU A 438 -10.48 3.88 -32.29
N LEU A 439 -10.44 2.75 -31.60
CA LEU A 439 -11.61 1.99 -31.20
C LEU A 439 -12.02 2.37 -29.79
N ASP A 440 -13.17 3.03 -29.69
CA ASP A 440 -13.79 3.34 -28.40
C ASP A 440 -14.35 2.06 -27.74
N VAL A 441 -13.93 1.80 -26.50
CA VAL A 441 -14.33 0.64 -25.69
C VAL A 441 -15.29 1.05 -24.56
N THR A 442 -15.49 2.35 -24.33
CA THR A 442 -16.37 2.85 -23.25
C THR A 442 -17.82 2.89 -23.73
N GLU A 443 -18.52 1.77 -23.59
CA GLU A 443 -19.98 1.59 -23.79
C GLU A 443 -20.55 2.16 -25.11
N ARG A 444 -20.36 1.41 -26.20
CA ARG A 444 -21.00 1.69 -27.49
C ARG A 444 -22.34 0.97 -27.61
N GLY A 445 -23.40 1.77 -27.76
CA GLY A 445 -24.73 1.49 -28.34
C GLY A 445 -25.39 0.11 -28.15
N GLY A 446 -25.11 -0.60 -27.06
CA GLY A 446 -25.85 -1.78 -26.61
C GLY A 446 -25.07 -3.11 -26.71
N PRO A 447 -25.66 -4.22 -26.21
CA PRO A 447 -24.97 -5.50 -26.07
C PRO A 447 -24.50 -6.13 -27.40
N GLU A 448 -25.20 -5.86 -28.51
CA GLU A 448 -24.85 -6.41 -29.83
C GLU A 448 -23.55 -5.79 -30.38
N GLN A 449 -23.39 -4.48 -30.24
CA GLN A 449 -22.20 -3.76 -30.74
C GLN A 449 -20.96 -4.10 -29.90
N ASP A 450 -21.13 -4.23 -28.58
CA ASP A 450 -20.08 -4.72 -27.69
C ASP A 450 -19.69 -6.18 -28.02
N GLN A 451 -20.63 -7.03 -28.44
CA GLN A 451 -20.33 -8.37 -28.92
C GLN A 451 -19.57 -8.37 -30.25
N GLU A 452 -19.98 -7.54 -31.21
CA GLU A 452 -19.30 -7.40 -32.50
C GLU A 452 -17.85 -6.90 -32.33
N LEU A 453 -17.65 -5.89 -31.49
CA LEU A 453 -16.34 -5.37 -31.16
C LEU A 453 -15.46 -6.44 -30.51
N ARG A 454 -15.99 -7.20 -29.54
CA ARG A 454 -15.25 -8.31 -28.92
C ARG A 454 -14.83 -9.38 -29.91
N HIS A 455 -15.72 -9.77 -30.83
CA HIS A 455 -15.38 -10.71 -31.89
C HIS A 455 -14.28 -10.15 -32.80
N PHE A 456 -14.41 -8.90 -33.22
CA PHE A 456 -13.39 -8.22 -34.02
C PHE A 456 -12.01 -8.22 -33.34
N ILE A 457 -11.95 -7.82 -32.07
CA ILE A 457 -10.69 -7.83 -31.30
C ILE A 457 -10.13 -9.25 -31.20
N ARG A 458 -10.98 -10.26 -30.97
CA ARG A 458 -10.54 -11.66 -30.96
C ARG A 458 -9.92 -12.06 -32.30
N ASP A 459 -10.55 -11.71 -33.42
CA ASP A 459 -10.04 -12.02 -34.75
C ASP A 459 -8.67 -11.37 -35.00
N VAL A 460 -8.51 -10.09 -34.66
CA VAL A 460 -7.24 -9.35 -34.81
C VAL A 460 -6.10 -10.00 -34.02
N PHE A 461 -6.31 -10.28 -32.74
CA PHE A 461 -5.25 -10.78 -31.89
C PHE A 461 -4.95 -12.27 -32.11
N SER A 462 -5.91 -13.06 -32.58
CA SER A 462 -5.72 -14.50 -32.81
C SER A 462 -5.28 -14.88 -34.23
N ASP A 463 -5.33 -13.97 -35.21
CA ASP A 463 -4.88 -14.27 -36.58
C ASP A 463 -3.33 -14.25 -36.69
N PRO A 464 -2.65 -15.38 -36.96
CA PRO A 464 -1.21 -15.42 -37.15
C PRO A 464 -0.73 -14.80 -38.48
N ALA A 465 -1.63 -14.54 -39.43
CA ALA A 465 -1.30 -13.92 -40.70
C ALA A 465 -1.13 -12.38 -40.59
N VAL A 466 -1.57 -11.79 -39.47
CA VAL A 466 -1.39 -10.37 -39.15
C VAL A 466 -0.33 -10.25 -38.07
N THR A 467 0.73 -9.49 -38.35
CA THR A 467 1.80 -9.21 -37.38
C THR A 467 1.44 -7.98 -36.56
N LYS A 468 1.22 -8.16 -35.26
CA LYS A 468 0.91 -7.09 -34.30
C LYS A 468 2.19 -6.61 -33.65
N LEU A 469 2.58 -5.38 -33.93
CA LEU A 469 3.63 -4.67 -33.22
C LEU A 469 3.05 -4.04 -31.96
N GLY A 470 3.76 -4.20 -30.85
CA GLY A 470 3.44 -3.50 -29.61
C GLY A 470 4.67 -3.25 -28.75
N TYR A 471 4.48 -2.66 -27.58
CA TYR A 471 5.56 -2.38 -26.65
C TYR A 471 5.14 -2.73 -25.21
N GLY A 472 5.59 -3.88 -24.69
CA GLY A 472 5.19 -4.34 -23.36
C GLY A 472 3.77 -4.94 -23.32
N MET A 473 3.38 -5.62 -24.40
CA MET A 473 2.01 -6.11 -24.67
C MET A 473 1.40 -7.00 -23.59
N ASP A 474 2.20 -7.65 -22.74
CA ASP A 474 1.70 -8.48 -21.64
C ASP A 474 0.77 -7.67 -20.71
N GLY A 475 1.12 -6.40 -20.45
CA GLY A 475 0.32 -5.51 -19.61
C GLY A 475 -1.00 -5.12 -20.27
N ASP A 476 -0.97 -4.83 -21.57
CA ASP A 476 -2.13 -4.42 -22.35
C ASP A 476 -3.13 -5.57 -22.49
N LEU A 477 -2.64 -6.77 -22.81
CA LEU A 477 -3.47 -7.98 -22.90
C LEU A 477 -4.09 -8.36 -21.55
N SER A 478 -3.39 -8.12 -20.44
CA SER A 478 -3.94 -8.33 -19.09
C SER A 478 -5.08 -7.35 -18.79
N SER A 479 -4.92 -6.08 -19.18
CA SER A 479 -5.94 -5.04 -19.00
C SER A 479 -7.14 -5.27 -19.94
N LEU A 480 -6.90 -5.73 -21.17
CA LEU A 480 -7.93 -6.13 -22.12
C LEU A 480 -8.77 -7.30 -21.57
N ALA A 481 -8.14 -8.33 -21.01
CA ALA A 481 -8.84 -9.45 -20.37
C ALA A 481 -9.63 -9.01 -19.13
N ALA A 482 -9.17 -8.00 -18.39
CA ALA A 482 -9.91 -7.41 -17.27
C ALA A 482 -11.11 -6.55 -17.70
N THR A 483 -11.12 -6.09 -18.95
CA THR A 483 -12.19 -5.25 -19.52
C THR A 483 -13.42 -6.09 -19.84
N TRP A 484 -13.25 -7.28 -20.41
CA TRP A 484 -14.33 -8.22 -20.73
C TRP A 484 -14.19 -9.55 -19.99
N PRO A 485 -15.06 -9.83 -18.99
CA PRO A 485 -15.01 -11.07 -18.20
C PRO A 485 -15.11 -12.35 -19.05
N GLN A 486 -15.71 -12.29 -20.24
CA GLN A 486 -15.85 -13.43 -21.14
C GLN A 486 -14.50 -13.99 -21.62
N PHE A 487 -13.45 -13.16 -21.64
CA PHE A 487 -12.09 -13.63 -21.91
C PHE A 487 -11.48 -14.43 -20.75
N LEU A 488 -12.13 -14.50 -19.57
CA LEU A 488 -11.75 -15.43 -18.50
C LEU A 488 -12.30 -16.84 -18.75
N GLU A 489 -13.46 -16.95 -19.39
CA GLU A 489 -14.10 -18.23 -19.73
C GLU A 489 -13.51 -18.82 -21.02
N GLU A 490 -13.34 -17.98 -22.05
CA GLU A 490 -12.64 -18.32 -23.29
C GLU A 490 -11.42 -17.40 -23.50
N PRO A 491 -10.24 -17.81 -23.02
CA PRO A 491 -9.03 -16.99 -23.10
C PRO A 491 -8.64 -16.62 -24.52
N LEU A 492 -8.30 -15.33 -24.71
CA LEU A 492 -7.70 -14.84 -25.94
C LEU A 492 -6.41 -15.62 -26.23
N LYS A 493 -6.25 -16.13 -27.46
CA LYS A 493 -5.05 -16.83 -27.92
C LYS A 493 -4.26 -15.87 -28.81
N PRO A 494 -3.40 -15.00 -28.25
CA PRO A 494 -2.61 -14.09 -29.05
C PRO A 494 -1.66 -14.86 -29.97
N ALA A 495 -1.64 -14.52 -31.24
CA ALA A 495 -0.73 -15.05 -32.25
C ALA A 495 -0.13 -13.90 -33.06
N GLY A 496 1.05 -14.09 -33.68
CA GLY A 496 1.65 -13.05 -34.53
C GLY A 496 2.01 -11.75 -33.79
N ILE A 497 2.30 -11.79 -32.49
CA ILE A 497 2.73 -10.61 -31.73
C ILE A 497 4.25 -10.46 -31.79
N LEU A 498 4.70 -9.26 -32.12
CA LEU A 498 6.08 -8.84 -32.02
C LEU A 498 6.20 -7.68 -31.02
N ASP A 499 6.72 -8.00 -29.83
CA ASP A 499 6.93 -7.01 -28.77
C ASP A 499 8.29 -6.31 -28.93
N LEU A 500 8.25 -5.02 -29.31
CA LEU A 500 9.42 -4.18 -29.51
C LEU A 500 10.18 -3.88 -28.20
N LEU A 501 9.60 -4.13 -27.03
CA LEU A 501 10.32 -4.04 -25.75
C LEU A 501 11.49 -5.04 -25.70
N SER A 502 11.31 -6.23 -26.29
CA SER A 502 12.36 -7.25 -26.37
C SER A 502 13.53 -6.78 -27.25
N VAL A 503 13.22 -6.12 -28.36
CA VAL A 503 14.21 -5.54 -29.28
C VAL A 503 14.91 -4.33 -28.65
N HIS A 504 14.16 -3.45 -27.99
CA HIS A 504 14.72 -2.31 -27.26
C HIS A 504 15.75 -2.75 -26.21
N LYS A 505 15.47 -3.82 -25.45
CA LYS A 505 16.43 -4.40 -24.49
C LYS A 505 17.71 -4.91 -25.18
N GLN A 506 17.63 -5.39 -26.42
CA GLN A 506 18.81 -5.82 -27.18
C GLN A 506 19.63 -4.62 -27.66
N ILE A 507 18.98 -3.59 -28.21
CA ILE A 507 19.62 -2.33 -28.61
C ILE A 507 20.37 -1.73 -27.41
N GLN A 508 19.72 -1.68 -26.24
CA GLN A 508 20.33 -1.17 -25.01
C GLN A 508 21.56 -1.98 -24.58
N LYS A 509 21.57 -3.30 -24.77
CA LYS A 509 22.73 -4.16 -24.47
C LYS A 509 23.86 -3.95 -25.47
N ALA A 510 23.55 -3.84 -26.76
CA ALA A 510 24.52 -3.62 -27.83
C ALA A 510 25.23 -2.25 -27.72
N HIS A 511 24.54 -1.25 -27.17
CA HIS A 511 25.10 0.08 -26.92
C HIS A 511 25.91 0.19 -25.62
N VAL A 512 26.12 -0.90 -24.87
CA VAL A 512 27.07 -0.93 -23.73
C VAL A 512 28.44 -1.40 -24.26
N PRO A 513 29.48 -0.56 -24.30
CA PRO A 513 30.77 -0.98 -24.83
C PRO A 513 31.41 -2.05 -23.93
N GLN A 514 31.72 -3.22 -24.50
CA GLN A 514 32.67 -4.16 -23.91
C GLN A 514 34.08 -3.60 -24.09
N GLY A 515 34.58 -2.95 -23.05
CA GLY A 515 36.02 -2.80 -22.76
C GLY A 515 36.89 -2.00 -23.73
N VAL A 516 36.95 -0.67 -23.57
CA VAL A 516 38.17 0.11 -23.83
C VAL A 516 38.29 1.26 -22.81
N ARG A 517 39.44 1.31 -22.12
CA ARG A 517 39.97 2.48 -21.42
C ARG A 517 40.41 3.52 -22.46
N GLY A 518 39.99 4.77 -22.31
CA GLY A 518 40.66 5.92 -22.94
C GLY A 518 40.03 6.44 -24.24
N SER A 519 39.62 7.71 -24.15
CA SER A 519 39.40 8.72 -25.19
C SER A 519 38.27 8.57 -26.23
N SER A 520 37.40 9.57 -26.14
CA SER A 520 36.65 10.30 -27.18
C SER A 520 35.45 9.64 -27.87
N SER A 521 34.29 10.28 -27.65
CA SER A 521 33.02 10.30 -28.41
C SER A 521 31.94 9.25 -28.12
N VAL A 522 31.38 9.24 -26.90
CA VAL A 522 29.97 8.86 -26.67
C VAL A 522 29.37 9.70 -25.53
N GLU A 523 29.06 10.98 -25.79
CA GLU A 523 28.42 11.90 -24.82
C GLU A 523 26.88 11.85 -24.83
N GLY A 524 26.23 11.04 -25.66
CA GLY A 524 24.79 11.17 -25.92
C GLY A 524 23.80 10.29 -25.13
N LEU A 525 24.20 9.12 -24.61
CA LEU A 525 23.21 8.10 -24.19
C LEU A 525 23.10 7.84 -22.67
N LYS A 526 24.03 8.31 -21.85
CA LYS A 526 24.05 7.99 -20.40
C LYS A 526 23.25 8.97 -19.51
N GLY A 527 22.37 9.78 -20.09
CA GLY A 527 21.56 10.77 -19.36
C GLY A 527 20.23 11.16 -19.99
N SER A 528 19.66 10.37 -20.91
CA SER A 528 18.35 10.72 -21.48
C SER A 528 17.25 10.67 -20.42
N ALA A 529 16.50 11.77 -20.25
CA ALA A 529 15.31 11.83 -19.39
C ALA A 529 14.18 10.90 -19.88
N GLN A 530 14.29 10.40 -21.12
CA GLN A 530 13.28 9.54 -21.74
C GLN A 530 13.41 8.08 -21.30
N LYS A 531 12.26 7.44 -21.16
CA LYS A 531 12.11 6.04 -20.76
C LYS A 531 11.03 5.37 -21.60
N GLY A 532 11.06 4.03 -21.65
CA GLY A 532 10.04 3.23 -22.31
C GLY A 532 10.06 3.39 -23.84
N LEU A 533 8.88 3.34 -24.46
CA LEU A 533 8.69 3.47 -25.90
C LEU A 533 9.27 4.79 -26.43
N SER A 534 9.06 5.90 -25.73
CA SER A 534 9.64 7.19 -26.14
C SER A 534 11.18 7.20 -26.22
N LEU A 535 11.87 6.39 -25.41
CA LEU A 535 13.32 6.25 -25.53
C LEU A 535 13.67 5.44 -26.78
N LEU A 536 12.95 4.36 -27.06
CA LEU A 536 13.13 3.58 -28.28
C LEU A 536 12.91 4.45 -29.53
N VAL A 537 11.83 5.23 -29.57
CA VAL A 537 11.53 6.16 -30.67
C VAL A 537 12.66 7.20 -30.82
N GLN A 538 13.17 7.74 -29.71
CA GLN A 538 14.31 8.66 -29.76
C GLN A 538 15.58 8.00 -30.31
N LEU A 539 15.87 6.77 -29.89
CA LEU A 539 17.07 6.03 -30.33
C LEU A 539 17.01 5.67 -31.81
N VAL A 540 15.83 5.32 -32.31
CA VAL A 540 15.65 4.81 -33.67
C VAL A 540 15.32 5.93 -34.66
N LEU A 541 14.39 6.82 -34.31
CA LEU A 541 13.86 7.89 -35.17
C LEU A 541 14.42 9.28 -34.84
N GLY A 542 15.24 9.41 -33.78
CA GLY A 542 15.95 10.65 -33.43
C GLY A 542 15.17 11.65 -32.58
N LYS A 543 13.85 11.48 -32.41
CA LYS A 543 13.00 12.35 -31.58
C LYS A 543 12.19 11.55 -30.57
N PRO A 544 11.97 12.06 -29.35
CA PRO A 544 11.10 11.41 -28.36
C PRO A 544 9.61 11.60 -28.68
N LEU A 545 8.76 10.87 -27.96
CA LEU A 545 7.30 11.07 -27.97
C LEU A 545 6.92 12.17 -26.97
N ASP A 546 5.89 12.95 -27.30
CA ASP A 546 5.28 13.90 -26.38
C ASP A 546 4.40 13.14 -25.39
N LYS A 547 4.71 13.20 -24.09
CA LYS A 547 4.01 12.44 -23.02
C LYS A 547 2.94 13.24 -22.28
N THR A 548 2.56 14.40 -22.80
CA THR A 548 1.59 15.29 -22.13
C THR A 548 0.24 14.60 -21.88
N GLU A 549 -0.25 13.79 -22.82
CA GLU A 549 -1.56 13.13 -22.74
C GLU A 549 -1.54 11.71 -22.14
N GLN A 550 -0.36 11.17 -21.83
CA GLN A 550 -0.20 9.81 -21.28
C GLN A 550 -1.02 9.59 -19.99
N LEU A 551 -1.12 10.61 -19.14
CA LEU A 551 -1.89 10.55 -17.88
C LEU A 551 -3.21 11.32 -17.99
N SER A 552 -3.78 11.45 -19.18
CA SER A 552 -5.08 12.11 -19.40
C SER A 552 -6.26 11.25 -18.94
N ASN A 553 -7.46 11.82 -18.92
CA ASN A 553 -8.67 11.04 -18.63
C ASN A 553 -9.20 10.40 -19.92
N TRP A 554 -8.76 9.17 -20.22
CA TRP A 554 -9.14 8.42 -21.42
C TRP A 554 -10.59 7.91 -21.45
N GLU A 555 -11.32 8.00 -20.34
CA GLU A 555 -12.77 7.74 -20.28
C GLU A 555 -13.61 8.96 -20.64
N ARG A 556 -12.99 10.14 -20.84
CA ARG A 556 -13.70 11.36 -21.22
C ARG A 556 -14.33 11.20 -22.62
N ARG A 557 -15.58 11.61 -22.79
CA ARG A 557 -16.22 11.74 -24.11
C ARG A 557 -16.86 13.13 -24.33
N PRO A 558 -16.69 13.74 -25.52
CA PRO A 558 -15.74 13.35 -26.56
C PRO A 558 -14.28 13.54 -26.08
N LEU A 559 -13.36 12.74 -26.64
CA LEU A 559 -11.92 12.93 -26.43
C LEU A 559 -11.47 14.28 -26.97
N ARG A 560 -10.44 14.88 -26.36
CA ARG A 560 -9.84 16.13 -26.89
C ARG A 560 -9.05 15.83 -28.16
N PRO A 561 -8.94 16.79 -29.11
CA PRO A 561 -8.10 16.61 -30.30
C PRO A 561 -6.64 16.22 -29.97
N SER A 562 -6.07 16.76 -28.88
CA SER A 562 -4.74 16.38 -28.40
C SER A 562 -4.63 14.92 -27.96
N GLN A 563 -5.66 14.38 -27.29
CA GLN A 563 -5.72 12.97 -26.90
C GLN A 563 -5.80 12.06 -28.14
N VAL A 564 -6.62 12.43 -29.12
CA VAL A 564 -6.75 11.70 -30.40
C VAL A 564 -5.40 11.67 -31.13
N TYR A 565 -4.71 12.81 -31.24
CA TYR A 565 -3.41 12.89 -31.87
C TYR A 565 -2.34 12.07 -31.14
N TYR A 566 -2.27 12.18 -29.81
CA TYR A 566 -1.35 11.38 -28.99
C TYR A 566 -1.57 9.88 -29.22
N ALA A 567 -2.82 9.42 -29.12
CA ALA A 567 -3.17 8.01 -29.29
C ALA A 567 -2.79 7.50 -30.69
N ALA A 568 -2.99 8.32 -31.73
CA ALA A 568 -2.61 7.95 -33.08
C ALA A 568 -1.08 7.83 -33.24
N VAL A 569 -0.33 8.76 -32.65
CA VAL A 569 1.14 8.76 -32.64
C VAL A 569 1.70 7.54 -31.93
N ASP A 570 1.17 7.17 -30.76
CA ASP A 570 1.72 6.09 -29.92
C ASP A 570 1.65 4.73 -30.64
N ALA A 571 0.56 4.44 -31.36
CA ALA A 571 0.43 3.23 -32.16
C ALA A 571 1.22 3.29 -33.49
N TYR A 572 1.18 4.42 -34.20
CA TYR A 572 1.83 4.54 -35.51
C TYR A 572 3.36 4.52 -35.42
N CYS A 573 3.95 5.08 -34.36
CA CYS A 573 5.40 5.14 -34.20
C CYS A 573 6.03 3.73 -34.20
N LEU A 574 5.29 2.69 -33.79
CA LEU A 574 5.72 1.30 -33.82
C LEU A 574 6.05 0.82 -35.24
N LEU A 575 5.25 1.24 -36.24
CA LEU A 575 5.46 0.90 -37.65
C LEU A 575 6.76 1.53 -38.19
N ASP A 576 6.99 2.80 -37.88
CA ASP A 576 8.18 3.53 -38.33
C ASP A 576 9.44 3.03 -37.64
N VAL A 577 9.36 2.73 -36.33
CA VAL A 577 10.44 2.08 -35.59
C VAL A 577 10.79 0.74 -36.23
N HIS A 578 9.79 -0.13 -36.44
CA HIS A 578 10.03 -1.42 -37.09
C HIS A 578 10.67 -1.25 -38.47
N ARG A 579 10.13 -0.36 -39.32
CA ARG A 579 10.68 -0.08 -40.65
C ARG A 579 12.15 0.34 -40.59
N SER A 580 12.50 1.27 -39.69
CA SER A 580 13.88 1.73 -39.54
C SER A 580 14.81 0.63 -39.03
N LEU A 581 14.35 -0.22 -38.10
CA LEU A 581 15.12 -1.33 -37.57
C LEU A 581 15.37 -2.41 -38.63
N THR A 582 14.40 -2.69 -39.50
CA THR A 582 14.54 -3.70 -40.56
C THR A 582 15.38 -3.20 -41.73
N GLN A 583 15.35 -1.90 -42.04
CA GLN A 583 16.13 -1.31 -43.14
C GLN A 583 17.64 -1.30 -42.84
N ASP A 584 18.03 -1.04 -41.59
CA ASP A 584 19.44 -1.01 -41.19
C ASP A 584 19.62 -1.59 -39.76
N PRO A 585 19.55 -2.93 -39.61
CA PRO A 585 19.71 -3.57 -38.30
C PRO A 585 21.11 -3.33 -37.70
N GLY A 586 22.13 -3.24 -38.57
CA GLY A 586 23.53 -3.08 -38.18
C GLY A 586 23.79 -1.79 -37.43
N ARG A 587 23.16 -0.68 -37.86
CA ARG A 587 23.24 0.62 -37.16
C ARG A 587 22.80 0.55 -35.69
N PHE A 588 21.95 -0.39 -35.34
CA PHE A 588 21.43 -0.54 -33.97
C PHE A 588 22.10 -1.68 -33.18
N GLY A 589 23.15 -2.31 -33.74
CA GLY A 589 23.83 -3.45 -33.14
C GLY A 589 22.99 -4.72 -33.14
N LEU A 590 22.05 -4.83 -34.08
CA LEU A 590 21.18 -6.00 -34.27
C LEU A 590 21.74 -6.88 -35.38
N ALA A 591 21.48 -8.20 -35.29
CA ALA A 591 21.94 -9.14 -36.29
C ALA A 591 21.29 -8.86 -37.67
N PRO A 592 22.00 -9.03 -38.79
CA PRO A 592 21.46 -8.79 -40.13
C PRO A 592 20.29 -9.72 -40.50
N ASP A 593 20.20 -10.90 -39.88
CA ASP A 593 19.11 -11.86 -40.08
C ASP A 593 17.85 -11.59 -39.22
N LEU A 594 17.84 -10.46 -38.48
CA LEU A 594 16.71 -10.08 -37.64
C LEU A 594 15.44 -9.81 -38.47
N GLY A 595 15.59 -9.40 -39.74
CA GLY A 595 14.45 -9.25 -40.67
C GLY A 595 13.65 -10.54 -40.88
N ASN A 596 14.32 -11.71 -40.85
CA ASN A 596 13.67 -13.02 -40.95
C ASN A 596 13.13 -13.51 -39.59
N ALA A 597 13.79 -13.14 -38.48
CA ALA A 597 13.35 -13.48 -37.12
C ALA A 597 12.13 -12.66 -36.64
N LEU A 598 11.99 -11.42 -37.10
CA LEU A 598 10.87 -10.52 -36.79
C LEU A 598 9.65 -10.76 -37.71
N GLY A 599 9.87 -11.30 -38.91
CA GLY A 599 8.84 -11.52 -39.93
C GLY A 599 8.20 -12.91 -39.96
N GLY A 600 8.55 -13.84 -39.06
CA GLY A 600 8.07 -15.21 -39.19
C GLY A 600 8.30 -16.11 -37.99
N GLN A 601 7.50 -15.97 -36.93
CA GLN A 601 7.20 -17.12 -36.06
C GLN A 601 6.05 -17.93 -36.67
N ARG A 602 6.35 -18.72 -37.72
CA ARG A 602 5.57 -19.93 -38.00
C ARG A 602 5.88 -20.92 -36.89
N GLY A 603 4.83 -21.31 -36.16
CA GLY A 603 4.94 -22.08 -34.94
C GLY A 603 5.82 -23.33 -35.06
N LYS A 604 6.73 -23.49 -34.09
CA LYS A 604 7.13 -24.83 -33.65
C LYS A 604 6.12 -25.27 -32.60
N CYS A 605 5.13 -26.03 -33.05
CA CYS A 605 4.52 -27.06 -32.23
C CYS A 605 5.63 -28.07 -31.90
N GLU A 606 6.13 -28.05 -30.68
CA GLU A 606 6.71 -29.26 -30.10
C GLU A 606 5.54 -30.17 -29.70
N GLU A 607 5.53 -31.36 -30.29
CA GLU A 607 4.56 -32.40 -30.05
C GLU A 607 4.50 -32.76 -28.57
N LYS A 608 3.31 -32.57 -27.98
CA LYS A 608 2.96 -33.12 -26.68
C LYS A 608 2.94 -34.64 -26.78
N GLY A 609 3.98 -35.29 -26.23
CA GLY A 609 3.86 -36.64 -25.74
C GLY A 609 2.74 -36.72 -24.69
N THR A 610 1.64 -37.36 -25.06
CA THR A 610 0.61 -38.01 -24.23
C THR A 610 0.55 -37.63 -22.73
N HIS A 611 -0.32 -36.68 -22.39
CA HIS A 611 -0.74 -36.47 -21.00
C HIS A 611 -1.77 -37.53 -20.57
N ARG A 612 -1.34 -38.48 -19.73
CA ARG A 612 -2.23 -39.15 -18.76
C ARG A 612 -2.73 -38.11 -17.74
N PRO A 613 -3.99 -38.22 -17.26
CA PRO A 613 -4.54 -37.27 -16.30
C PRO A 613 -3.88 -37.50 -14.93
N ARG A 614 -3.16 -36.50 -14.42
CA ARG A 614 -2.71 -36.49 -13.03
C ARG A 614 -3.62 -35.59 -12.19
N THR A 615 -4.50 -36.27 -11.48
CA THR A 615 -5.23 -35.85 -10.29
C THR A 615 -4.43 -34.89 -9.41
N ARG A 616 -5.05 -33.77 -9.02
CA ARG A 616 -4.65 -32.96 -7.87
C ARG A 616 -4.74 -33.81 -6.60
N LYS A 617 -3.61 -34.38 -6.18
CA LYS A 617 -3.41 -34.84 -4.81
C LYS A 617 -2.71 -33.74 -4.04
N ALA A 618 -3.32 -33.35 -2.94
CA ALA A 618 -2.69 -32.68 -1.83
C ALA A 618 -1.42 -33.44 -1.41
N GLN A 619 -0.35 -32.70 -1.10
CA GLN A 619 0.76 -33.23 -0.32
C GLN A 619 1.01 -32.29 0.86
N ASP A 620 0.81 -32.89 2.03
CA ASP A 620 1.21 -32.46 3.35
C ASP A 620 2.74 -32.28 3.48
N PRO A 621 3.19 -31.59 4.54
CA PRO A 621 4.48 -30.93 4.64
C PRO A 621 5.59 -31.85 5.13
N CYS A 622 6.80 -31.71 4.57
CA CYS A 622 8.14 -32.11 5.04
C CYS A 622 9.05 -32.05 3.78
N THR A 623 10.23 -31.45 3.72
CA THR A 623 11.28 -31.17 4.71
C THR A 623 11.95 -29.85 4.36
N ALA A 624 12.21 -29.02 5.37
CA ALA A 624 12.97 -27.79 5.24
C ALA A 624 14.38 -28.09 4.70
N SER A 625 14.62 -27.78 3.43
CA SER A 625 15.95 -27.40 2.97
C SER A 625 16.18 -25.98 3.48
N GLU A 626 17.12 -25.84 4.41
CA GLU A 626 17.55 -24.59 5.01
C GLU A 626 17.91 -23.58 3.92
N GLU A 627 16.96 -22.71 3.57
CA GLU A 627 17.28 -21.38 3.08
C GLU A 627 18.01 -20.69 4.23
N GLU A 628 19.33 -20.56 4.09
CA GLU A 628 20.16 -19.72 4.93
C GLU A 628 19.49 -18.34 5.03
N LYS A 629 18.87 -18.07 6.19
CA LYS A 629 18.79 -16.71 6.71
C LYS A 629 20.18 -16.11 6.52
N PRO A 630 20.32 -14.87 6.01
CA PRO A 630 21.62 -14.23 5.97
C PRO A 630 22.14 -14.19 7.40
N GLN A 631 23.06 -15.09 7.72
CA GLN A 631 23.80 -15.05 8.96
C GLN A 631 24.48 -13.67 9.00
N PRO A 632 24.48 -12.97 10.14
CA PRO A 632 25.38 -11.83 10.28
C PRO A 632 26.77 -12.32 9.89
N PRO A 633 27.51 -11.60 9.02
CA PRO A 633 28.83 -12.06 8.61
C PRO A 633 29.67 -12.35 9.85
N PRO A 634 30.49 -13.42 9.85
CA PRO A 634 31.40 -13.66 10.96
C PRO A 634 32.21 -12.38 11.17
N ALA A 635 32.27 -11.93 12.43
CA ALA A 635 33.10 -10.80 12.80
C ALA A 635 34.51 -11.05 12.25
N LEU A 636 34.96 -10.16 11.36
CA LEU A 636 36.34 -10.14 10.92
C LEU A 636 37.23 -10.15 12.17
N PRO A 637 38.17 -11.09 12.30
CA PRO A 637 39.04 -11.13 13.45
C PRO A 637 39.96 -9.90 13.42
N GLY A 638 39.84 -9.06 14.45
CA GLY A 638 40.95 -8.20 14.87
C GLY A 638 41.16 -6.89 14.13
N VAL A 639 40.14 -6.04 14.01
CA VAL A 639 40.35 -4.58 14.01
C VAL A 639 39.28 -3.94 14.89
N SER A 640 39.68 -3.45 16.06
CA SER A 640 38.85 -2.55 16.87
C SER A 640 38.48 -1.35 16.00
N ARG A 641 37.23 -1.30 15.49
CA ARG A 641 36.72 -0.07 14.86
C ARG A 641 36.45 0.91 15.99
N GLU A 642 37.39 1.84 16.20
CA GLU A 642 37.20 3.00 17.07
C GLU A 642 35.83 3.63 16.81
N ALA A 643 35.14 4.02 17.88
CA ALA A 643 33.81 4.61 17.77
C ALA A 643 33.88 5.92 16.97
N LEU A 644 33.11 6.01 15.88
CA LEU A 644 33.09 7.19 15.02
C LEU A 644 32.04 8.20 15.50
N SER A 645 32.37 9.49 15.40
CA SER A 645 31.37 10.55 15.55
C SER A 645 30.48 10.64 14.30
N PRO A 646 29.21 11.08 14.41
CA PRO A 646 28.32 11.20 13.26
C PRO A 646 28.88 12.07 12.14
N GLN A 647 29.66 13.11 12.47
CA GLN A 647 30.25 14.04 11.50
C GLN A 647 31.38 13.41 10.68
N GLN A 648 32.04 12.37 11.21
CA GLN A 648 33.08 11.61 10.50
C GLN A 648 32.50 10.55 9.57
N PHE A 649 31.25 10.14 9.79
CA PHE A 649 30.56 9.19 8.94
C PHE A 649 29.89 9.88 7.76
N ARG A 650 30.33 9.58 6.54
CA ARG A 650 29.78 10.13 5.30
C ARG A 650 29.19 9.04 4.43
N VAL A 651 27.93 9.20 4.08
CA VAL A 651 27.19 8.21 3.28
C VAL A 651 26.53 8.83 2.06
N VAL A 652 26.24 7.97 1.08
CA VAL A 652 25.36 8.25 -0.05
C VAL A 652 24.23 7.22 -0.04
N CYS A 653 22.99 7.70 -0.01
CA CYS A 653 21.78 6.88 -0.06
C CYS A 653 21.23 6.87 -1.48
N ASP A 654 20.81 5.71 -1.97
CA ASP A 654 20.02 5.62 -3.20
C ASP A 654 18.67 6.34 -3.08
N ASN A 655 17.97 6.46 -4.21
CA ASN A 655 16.67 7.13 -4.29
C ASN A 655 15.56 6.39 -3.50
N MET A 656 15.69 5.08 -3.28
CA MET A 656 14.74 4.28 -2.50
C MET A 656 14.91 4.48 -0.99
N LEU A 657 16.10 4.91 -0.55
CA LEU A 657 16.48 5.10 0.85
C LEU A 657 16.53 6.57 1.29
N GLN A 658 15.85 7.49 0.59
CA GLN A 658 15.75 8.90 1.03
C GLN A 658 15.14 9.05 2.44
N GLY A 659 14.21 8.17 2.81
CA GLY A 659 13.64 8.13 4.16
C GLY A 659 14.71 7.87 5.23
N LEU A 660 15.54 6.84 5.01
CA LEU A 660 16.71 6.53 5.83
C LEU A 660 17.68 7.71 5.88
N GLY A 661 17.98 8.31 4.73
CA GLY A 661 18.89 9.44 4.63
C GLY A 661 18.48 10.64 5.48
N ARG A 662 17.17 10.94 5.56
CA ARG A 662 16.66 12.02 6.44
C ARG A 662 16.87 11.73 7.92
N TYR A 663 16.66 10.49 8.36
CA TYR A 663 16.92 10.08 9.75
C TYR A 663 18.41 10.13 10.08
N LEU A 664 19.29 9.72 9.18
CA LEU A 664 20.74 9.83 9.38
C LEU A 664 21.20 11.29 9.47
N ARG A 665 20.69 12.19 8.61
CA ARG A 665 20.97 13.64 8.72
C ARG A 665 20.47 14.23 10.04
N CYS A 666 19.32 13.75 10.53
CA CYS A 666 18.74 14.19 11.79
C CYS A 666 19.66 13.94 13.00
N VAL A 667 20.50 12.90 12.95
CA VAL A 667 21.48 12.58 14.00
C VAL A 667 22.90 13.06 13.67
N GLY A 668 23.05 13.93 12.67
CA GLY A 668 24.31 14.61 12.36
C GLY A 668 25.22 13.92 11.33
N VAL A 669 24.76 12.82 10.72
CA VAL A 669 25.51 12.14 9.66
C VAL A 669 25.50 12.96 8.37
N ASP A 670 26.64 13.01 7.69
CA ASP A 670 26.74 13.65 6.38
C ASP A 670 26.20 12.72 5.28
N VAL A 671 24.99 13.02 4.79
CA VAL A 671 24.29 12.17 3.82
C VAL A 671 24.06 12.89 2.51
N ARG A 672 24.59 12.34 1.41
CA ARG A 672 24.10 12.65 0.06
C ARG A 672 22.94 11.71 -0.27
N MET A 673 21.84 12.25 -0.78
CA MET A 673 20.70 11.45 -1.24
C MET A 673 20.59 11.67 -2.74
N LEU A 674 20.41 10.60 -3.49
CA LEU A 674 20.12 10.69 -4.92
C LEU A 674 18.68 11.18 -5.12
N ASP A 675 18.48 12.03 -6.12
CA ASP A 675 17.15 12.46 -6.54
C ASP A 675 16.39 11.31 -7.20
N ASN A 676 15.07 11.41 -7.28
CA ASN A 676 14.23 10.36 -7.86
C ASN A 676 14.54 10.09 -9.35
N ALA A 677 15.11 11.09 -10.03
CA ALA A 677 15.52 10.99 -11.42
C ALA A 677 16.93 10.42 -11.61
N ASP A 678 17.75 10.39 -10.55
CA ASP A 678 19.15 9.97 -10.64
C ASP A 678 19.28 8.45 -10.79
N ASP A 679 20.24 8.03 -11.60
CA ASP A 679 20.65 6.63 -11.70
C ASP A 679 21.43 6.23 -10.43
N HIS A 680 21.12 5.07 -9.85
CA HIS A 680 21.86 4.45 -8.74
C HIS A 680 23.38 4.40 -8.98
N ARG A 681 23.86 4.36 -10.23
CA ARG A 681 25.29 4.46 -10.57
C ARG A 681 25.94 5.78 -10.14
N ARG A 682 25.18 6.87 -10.07
CA ARG A 682 25.64 8.17 -9.55
C ARG A 682 26.08 8.06 -8.09
N ALA A 683 25.51 7.13 -7.32
CA ALA A 683 25.95 6.86 -5.95
C ALA A 683 27.40 6.32 -5.92
N ALA A 684 27.80 5.50 -6.89
CA ALA A 684 29.18 5.00 -6.98
C ALA A 684 30.18 6.08 -7.42
N GLU A 685 29.77 7.03 -8.25
CA GLU A 685 30.58 8.21 -8.58
C GLU A 685 30.82 9.09 -7.35
N ILE A 686 29.74 9.49 -6.68
CA ILE A 686 29.80 10.30 -5.45
C ILE A 686 30.61 9.57 -4.35
N ALA A 687 30.44 8.26 -4.20
CA ALA A 687 31.18 7.47 -3.23
C ALA A 687 32.69 7.44 -3.51
N ARG A 688 33.10 7.41 -4.79
CA ARG A 688 34.51 7.42 -5.19
C ARG A 688 35.13 8.81 -5.06
N GLU A 689 34.42 9.85 -5.49
CA GLU A 689 34.89 11.24 -5.45
C GLU A 689 34.98 11.77 -4.02
N GLU A 690 33.94 11.56 -3.22
CA GLU A 690 33.83 12.13 -1.86
C GLU A 690 34.21 11.14 -0.76
N SER A 691 34.67 9.94 -1.13
CA SER A 691 35.03 8.85 -0.21
C SER A 691 33.90 8.48 0.76
N ARG A 692 32.67 8.37 0.25
CA ARG A 692 31.46 8.02 1.03
C ARG A 692 31.15 6.52 1.00
N VAL A 693 30.44 6.05 2.01
CA VAL A 693 29.87 4.69 2.02
C VAL A 693 28.52 4.69 1.31
N ILE A 694 28.28 3.71 0.44
CA ILE A 694 27.00 3.53 -0.25
C ILE A 694 26.02 2.76 0.64
N LEU A 695 24.82 3.31 0.82
CA LEU A 695 23.67 2.61 1.39
C LEU A 695 22.66 2.39 0.26
N THR A 696 22.33 1.13 0.00
CA THR A 696 21.40 0.78 -1.09
C THR A 696 20.61 -0.48 -0.75
N CYS A 697 19.46 -0.70 -1.40
CA CYS A 697 18.66 -1.92 -1.24
C CYS A 697 18.36 -2.62 -2.57
N GLY A 698 18.05 -3.92 -2.50
CA GLY A 698 17.63 -4.72 -3.66
C GLY A 698 18.73 -4.99 -4.69
N LEU A 699 18.33 -5.12 -5.95
CA LEU A 699 19.22 -5.45 -7.08
C LEU A 699 20.40 -4.48 -7.28
N PRO A 700 20.26 -3.15 -7.08
CA PRO A 700 21.37 -2.19 -7.17
C PRO A 700 22.58 -2.51 -6.27
N PHE A 701 22.38 -3.19 -5.13
CA PHE A 701 23.48 -3.57 -4.24
C PHE A 701 24.54 -4.41 -4.94
N GLN A 702 24.11 -5.40 -5.74
CA GLN A 702 25.04 -6.31 -6.43
C GLN A 702 25.88 -5.56 -7.46
N THR A 703 25.28 -4.59 -8.16
CA THR A 703 25.95 -3.77 -9.19
C THR A 703 26.84 -2.69 -8.59
N LEU A 704 26.48 -2.11 -7.44
CA LEU A 704 27.24 -1.04 -6.79
C LEU A 704 28.40 -1.60 -5.97
N LYS A 705 28.23 -2.78 -5.34
CA LYS A 705 29.29 -3.45 -4.57
C LYS A 705 30.52 -3.74 -5.42
N SER A 706 30.36 -4.09 -6.70
CA SER A 706 31.50 -4.35 -7.61
C SER A 706 32.23 -3.09 -8.07
N GLN A 707 31.66 -1.89 -7.84
CA GLN A 707 32.21 -0.61 -8.28
C GLN A 707 32.96 0.16 -7.17
N VAL A 708 32.89 -0.32 -5.93
CA VAL A 708 33.55 0.28 -4.77
C VAL A 708 34.34 -0.77 -3.99
N GLY A 709 35.37 -0.34 -3.26
CA GLY A 709 36.19 -1.23 -2.44
C GLY A 709 35.40 -1.95 -1.34
N GLU A 710 35.92 -3.08 -0.86
CA GLU A 710 35.29 -3.90 0.18
C GLU A 710 34.95 -3.08 1.43
N GLY A 711 33.75 -3.28 1.98
CA GLY A 711 33.25 -2.53 3.14
C GLY A 711 32.71 -1.11 2.85
N ARG A 712 32.72 -0.63 1.59
CA ARG A 712 32.17 0.69 1.20
C ARG A 712 30.77 0.67 0.58
N CYS A 713 30.10 -0.48 0.59
CA CYS A 713 28.70 -0.64 0.18
C CYS A 713 27.96 -1.55 1.17
N LEU A 714 26.82 -1.08 1.70
CA LEU A 714 25.98 -1.84 2.63
C LEU A 714 24.57 -2.01 2.05
N ALA A 715 24.10 -3.27 2.07
CA ALA A 715 22.73 -3.62 1.74
C ALA A 715 21.81 -3.31 2.94
N VAL A 716 20.75 -2.55 2.70
CA VAL A 716 19.72 -2.24 3.69
C VAL A 716 18.43 -2.97 3.32
N ASP A 717 17.72 -3.53 4.32
CA ASP A 717 16.44 -4.20 4.09
C ASP A 717 15.32 -3.18 3.88
N CYS A 718 14.73 -3.18 2.67
CA CYS A 718 13.66 -2.27 2.29
C CYS A 718 12.27 -2.66 2.86
N SER A 719 12.15 -3.81 3.54
CA SER A 719 10.93 -4.19 4.29
C SER A 719 10.85 -3.54 5.68
N GLU A 720 11.98 -3.09 6.23
CA GLU A 720 12.06 -2.40 7.51
C GLU A 720 11.64 -0.92 7.38
N LYS A 721 11.15 -0.32 8.47
CA LYS A 721 10.85 1.12 8.48
C LYS A 721 12.16 1.91 8.48
N ALA A 722 12.16 3.09 7.85
CA ALA A 722 13.35 3.96 7.75
C ALA A 722 14.08 4.27 9.06
N ARG A 723 13.35 4.30 10.19
CA ARG A 723 13.92 4.44 11.54
C ARG A 723 14.79 3.23 11.90
N ASP A 724 14.25 2.03 11.72
CA ASP A 724 14.90 0.78 12.11
C ASP A 724 16.13 0.53 11.22
N GLN A 725 16.00 0.87 9.94
CA GLN A 725 17.13 0.94 8.99
C GLN A 725 18.25 1.88 9.51
N ALA A 726 17.90 3.06 10.02
CA ALA A 726 18.89 4.02 10.54
C ALA A 726 19.61 3.48 11.77
N LEU A 727 18.87 2.89 12.72
CA LEU A 727 19.46 2.25 13.91
C LEU A 727 20.42 1.12 13.53
N ARG A 728 20.06 0.30 12.55
CA ARG A 728 20.91 -0.79 12.06
C ARG A 728 22.20 -0.27 11.42
N VAL A 729 22.12 0.76 10.59
CA VAL A 729 23.30 1.38 9.97
C VAL A 729 24.22 1.96 11.04
N LEU A 730 23.67 2.69 12.02
CA LEU A 730 24.45 3.30 13.11
C LEU A 730 25.18 2.25 13.96
N LYS A 731 24.49 1.16 14.31
CA LYS A 731 25.09 0.02 15.04
C LYS A 731 26.15 -0.70 14.21
N TYR A 732 25.90 -0.91 12.91
CA TYR A 732 26.84 -1.61 12.02
C TYR A 732 28.18 -0.87 11.86
N PHE A 733 28.16 0.46 11.82
CA PHE A 733 29.36 1.29 11.68
C PHE A 733 29.95 1.77 13.02
N ASN A 734 29.40 1.31 14.16
CA ASN A 734 29.83 1.70 15.52
C ASN A 734 29.84 3.24 15.71
N ILE A 735 28.72 3.89 15.34
CA ILE A 735 28.59 5.35 15.41
C ILE A 735 27.96 5.74 16.75
N THR A 736 28.67 6.56 17.51
CA THR A 736 28.24 7.01 18.83
C THR A 736 27.60 8.39 18.73
N ILE A 737 26.32 8.50 19.04
CA ILE A 737 25.56 9.75 18.93
C ILE A 737 25.46 10.42 20.31
N THR A 738 25.71 11.73 20.37
CA THR A 738 25.42 12.55 21.56
C THR A 738 24.16 13.40 21.33
N PRO A 739 23.46 13.85 22.38
CA PRO A 739 22.30 14.75 22.22
C PRO A 739 22.61 15.99 21.35
N ALA A 740 23.84 16.53 21.46
CA ALA A 740 24.28 17.68 20.67
C ALA A 740 24.50 17.38 19.17
N ASP A 741 24.53 16.11 18.74
CA ASP A 741 24.65 15.76 17.32
C ASP A 741 23.28 15.73 16.61
N ILE A 742 22.19 15.61 17.37
CA ILE A 742 20.83 15.77 16.85
C ILE A 742 20.73 17.18 16.21
N PHE A 743 20.07 17.30 15.06
CA PHE A 743 19.91 18.53 14.27
C PHE A 743 21.19 19.35 14.00
N SER A 744 22.38 18.80 14.22
CA SER A 744 23.65 19.43 13.83
C SER A 744 23.75 19.62 12.31
N ARG A 745 22.94 18.89 11.53
CA ARG A 745 22.76 19.04 10.08
C ARG A 745 21.29 19.17 9.69
N CYS A 746 21.06 19.87 8.60
CA CYS A 746 19.74 20.07 8.04
C CYS A 746 19.25 18.78 7.37
N GLN A 747 18.10 18.27 7.83
CA GLN A 747 17.49 17.08 7.24
C GLN A 747 17.14 17.24 5.75
N VAL A 748 16.88 18.48 5.31
CA VAL A 748 16.47 18.79 3.94
C VAL A 748 17.67 18.88 3.00
N CYS A 749 18.66 19.72 3.32
CA CYS A 749 19.76 20.04 2.41
C CYS A 749 21.14 19.54 2.87
N ASN A 750 21.25 18.86 4.01
CA ASN A 750 22.50 18.38 4.61
C ASN A 750 23.47 19.48 5.12
N GLY A 751 23.05 20.76 5.07
CA GLY A 751 23.85 21.89 5.55
C GLY A 751 24.07 21.85 7.06
N ASP A 752 25.25 22.26 7.51
CA ASP A 752 25.70 22.23 8.90
C ASP A 752 25.80 23.63 9.53
N GLN A 753 25.28 24.65 8.84
CA GLN A 753 25.27 26.03 9.31
C GLN A 753 23.83 26.54 9.57
N TYR A 754 23.62 27.12 10.75
CA TYR A 754 22.35 27.65 11.20
C TYR A 754 22.48 29.07 11.75
N LEU A 755 21.41 29.84 11.61
CA LEU A 755 21.22 31.15 12.24
C LEU A 755 20.25 31.02 13.42
N LYS A 756 20.61 31.60 14.57
CA LYS A 756 19.71 31.74 15.73
C LYS A 756 18.83 32.97 15.56
N VAL A 757 17.52 32.77 15.59
CA VAL A 757 16.53 33.85 15.49
C VAL A 757 15.67 33.83 16.76
N PRO A 758 15.76 34.85 17.64
CA PRO A 758 14.89 34.97 18.80
C PRO A 758 13.42 35.15 18.39
N ARG A 759 12.49 34.76 19.27
CA ARG A 759 11.04 34.91 19.07
C ARG A 759 10.63 36.30 18.56
N GLN A 760 11.11 37.36 19.20
CA GLN A 760 10.75 38.74 18.84
C GLN A 760 11.14 39.09 17.40
N GLU A 761 12.32 38.64 16.97
CA GLU A 761 12.79 38.85 15.60
C GLU A 761 12.02 37.98 14.61
N MET A 762 11.71 36.73 14.97
CA MET A 762 10.86 35.86 14.15
C MET A 762 9.46 36.45 13.94
N GLU A 763 8.86 37.01 14.99
CA GLU A 763 7.58 37.73 14.93
C GLU A 763 7.68 38.95 14.00
N ARG A 764 8.76 39.73 14.09
CA ARG A 764 9.02 40.88 13.20
C ARG A 764 9.10 40.44 11.74
N LEU A 765 9.87 39.40 11.46
CA LEU A 765 10.05 38.83 10.12
C LEU A 765 8.75 38.28 9.53
N MET A 766 7.92 37.61 10.34
CA MET A 766 6.61 37.10 9.90
C MET A 766 5.61 38.24 9.63
N LYS A 767 5.67 39.35 10.38
CA LYS A 767 4.85 40.55 10.12
C LYS A 767 5.24 41.24 8.80
N ILE A 768 6.54 41.41 8.54
CA ILE A 768 7.05 42.00 7.28
C ILE A 768 6.54 41.22 6.06
N ARG A 769 6.46 39.89 6.19
CA ARG A 769 5.97 39.01 5.11
C ARG A 769 4.44 38.91 5.03
N GLY A 770 3.71 39.61 5.90
CA GLY A 770 2.24 39.58 5.93
C GLY A 770 1.63 38.28 6.45
N LEU A 771 2.38 37.45 7.17
CA LEU A 771 1.90 36.16 7.69
C LEU A 771 1.11 36.29 9.00
N ILE A 772 1.20 37.43 9.69
CA ILE A 772 0.52 37.73 10.96
C ILE A 772 0.06 39.19 10.94
N SER A 773 -1.19 39.46 11.33
CA SER A 773 -1.75 40.82 11.42
C SER A 773 -1.17 41.61 12.60
N SER A 774 -1.06 42.94 12.47
CA SER A 774 -0.67 43.86 13.53
C SER A 774 -1.64 43.88 14.72
N GLU A 775 -2.87 43.37 14.55
CA GLU A 775 -3.96 43.52 15.53
C GLU A 775 -4.13 42.34 16.51
N SER A 776 -3.31 41.28 16.45
CA SER A 776 -3.52 40.08 17.28
C SER A 776 -2.99 40.17 18.73
N ARG A 777 -3.01 41.36 19.34
CA ARG A 777 -2.72 41.54 20.79
C ARG A 777 -3.73 42.48 21.43
N SER A 778 -4.91 41.95 21.71
CA SER A 778 -5.81 42.47 22.76
C SER A 778 -6.64 41.32 23.34
N ARG A 779 -6.06 40.65 24.34
CA ARG A 779 -6.66 39.69 25.32
C ARG A 779 -5.46 38.94 25.93
N SER A 780 -5.04 39.11 27.17
CA SER A 780 -5.62 39.71 28.37
C SER A 780 -4.47 39.92 29.36
N GLU A 781 -4.07 41.17 29.60
CA GLU A 781 -3.32 41.56 30.79
C GLU A 781 -4.35 41.91 31.87
N SER A 782 -4.87 40.90 32.58
CA SER A 782 -5.52 41.05 33.88
C SER A 782 -5.95 39.67 34.38
N GLU A 783 -5.10 39.03 35.18
CA GLU A 783 -5.50 38.36 36.43
C GLU A 783 -4.23 37.83 37.10
N SER A 784 -3.95 38.43 38.25
CA SER A 784 -2.86 38.09 39.16
C SER A 784 -3.24 36.91 40.04
N ALA A 785 -2.20 36.16 40.42
CA ALA A 785 -2.04 35.35 41.63
C ALA A 785 -2.46 33.87 41.57
N ASP A 786 -1.56 33.08 42.15
CA ASP A 786 -1.63 31.67 42.54
C ASP A 786 -1.49 30.59 41.47
N CYS A 787 -0.25 30.13 41.31
CA CYS A 787 0.10 28.75 41.68
C CYS A 787 1.62 28.52 41.64
N ASP A 788 2.11 27.89 42.70
CA ASP A 788 3.49 27.53 43.00
C ASP A 788 4.31 27.04 41.80
N ALA A 789 5.49 27.64 41.64
CA ALA A 789 6.55 27.10 40.81
C ALA A 789 7.31 26.00 41.58
N PRO A 790 7.33 24.74 41.13
CA PRO A 790 8.43 23.86 41.47
C PRO A 790 9.63 24.33 40.65
N SER A 791 10.65 24.81 41.35
CA SER A 791 11.99 25.05 40.84
C SER A 791 12.50 23.85 40.03
N GLN A 792 12.38 23.90 38.70
CA GLN A 792 13.11 23.00 37.81
C GLN A 792 14.56 23.49 37.68
N PRO A 793 15.56 22.60 37.72
CA PRO A 793 16.94 22.97 37.47
C PRO A 793 17.03 23.54 36.04
N ARG A 794 17.71 24.67 35.88
CA ARG A 794 18.02 25.26 34.57
C ARG A 794 18.77 24.24 33.71
N SER A 795 18.07 23.51 32.85
CA SER A 795 18.67 22.72 31.78
C SER A 795 19.37 23.70 30.83
N LEU A 796 20.65 23.48 30.57
CA LEU A 796 21.41 24.24 29.59
C LEU A 796 20.65 24.31 28.26
N PRO A 797 20.57 25.48 27.59
CA PRO A 797 19.88 25.59 26.31
C PRO A 797 20.52 24.63 25.30
N TYR A 798 19.68 23.82 24.66
CA TYR A 798 20.12 22.87 23.65
C TYR A 798 20.91 23.58 22.54
N SER A 799 22.16 23.15 22.36
CA SER A 799 23.08 23.72 21.37
C SER A 799 23.65 22.61 20.51
N PRO A 800 23.09 22.36 19.31
CA PRO A 800 23.64 21.38 18.40
C PRO A 800 25.08 21.73 17.98
N LYS A 801 25.90 20.72 17.69
CA LYS A 801 27.26 20.86 17.16
C LYS A 801 27.25 21.29 15.68
N CYS A 802 26.73 22.48 15.41
CA CYS A 802 26.67 23.08 14.09
C CYS A 802 27.45 24.40 14.04
N ARG A 803 27.69 24.92 12.83
CA ARG A 803 28.28 26.24 12.63
C ARG A 803 27.19 27.31 12.80
N TRP A 804 27.42 28.27 13.69
CA TRP A 804 26.46 29.37 13.91
C TRP A 804 26.81 30.56 13.04
N ALA A 805 25.84 31.03 12.25
CA ALA A 805 25.91 32.28 11.51
C ALA A 805 25.47 33.46 12.38
N THR A 806 25.97 34.66 12.06
CA THR A 806 25.55 35.91 12.69
C THR A 806 24.28 36.45 12.03
N LEU A 807 23.46 37.18 12.80
CA LEU A 807 22.22 37.82 12.32
C LEU A 807 22.46 38.79 11.15
N SER A 808 23.66 39.37 11.06
CA SER A 808 24.10 40.22 9.94
C SER A 808 24.19 39.50 8.60
N GLY A 809 24.11 38.16 8.59
CA GLY A 809 24.15 37.35 7.36
C GLY A 809 22.80 37.19 6.67
N LEU A 810 21.70 37.65 7.26
CA LEU A 810 20.39 37.68 6.60
C LEU A 810 20.15 39.09 6.07
N ASP A 811 19.94 39.21 4.76
CA ASP A 811 19.55 40.48 4.16
C ASP A 811 18.17 40.91 4.72
N PRO A 812 18.06 42.08 5.35
CA PRO A 812 16.84 42.52 6.03
C PRO A 812 15.70 42.85 5.06
N ASP A 813 16.00 43.18 3.80
CA ASP A 813 15.01 43.58 2.79
C ASP A 813 14.59 42.38 1.94
N SER A 814 15.54 41.56 1.51
CA SER A 814 15.25 40.40 0.66
C SER A 814 14.94 39.11 1.45
N LEU A 815 15.28 39.07 2.75
CA LEU A 815 15.20 37.88 3.62
C LEU A 815 15.93 36.66 3.04
N GLN A 816 17.03 36.91 2.33
CA GLN A 816 17.89 35.89 1.75
C GLN A 816 19.21 35.78 2.51
N PHE A 817 19.73 34.55 2.60
CA PHE A 817 21.09 34.29 3.07
C PHE A 817 22.12 34.60 1.97
N PRO A 818 23.43 34.70 2.27
CA PRO A 818 24.45 35.12 1.29
C PRO A 818 24.59 34.13 0.11
N GLY A 819 24.10 32.90 0.25
CA GLY A 819 24.01 31.91 -0.81
C GLY A 819 22.73 31.97 -1.67
N GLY A 820 21.91 33.02 -1.55
CA GLY A 820 20.68 33.22 -2.33
C GLY A 820 19.47 32.43 -1.84
N ALA A 821 19.57 31.72 -0.71
CA ALA A 821 18.46 30.94 -0.16
C ALA A 821 17.47 31.84 0.61
N PRO A 822 16.17 31.87 0.26
CA PRO A 822 15.17 32.65 0.99
C PRO A 822 14.76 31.97 2.30
N LEU A 823 14.59 32.76 3.36
CA LEU A 823 14.07 32.27 4.63
C LEU A 823 12.62 31.77 4.49
N GLN A 824 12.37 30.52 4.90
CA GLN A 824 11.07 29.83 4.73
C GLN A 824 10.13 30.08 5.92
N LEU A 825 9.72 31.32 6.12
CA LEU A 825 8.83 31.73 7.22
C LEU A 825 7.46 31.03 7.17
N ASP A 826 6.97 30.70 5.96
CA ASP A 826 5.70 29.98 5.73
C ASP A 826 5.65 28.59 6.40
N SER A 827 6.81 28.06 6.79
CA SER A 827 6.91 26.76 7.47
C SER A 827 6.69 26.81 8.98
N VAL A 828 6.55 28.01 9.57
CA VAL A 828 6.33 28.21 11.00
C VAL A 828 4.83 28.46 11.26
N PRO A 829 4.11 27.56 11.97
CA PRO A 829 2.72 27.81 12.35
C PRO A 829 2.63 28.97 13.36
N PRO A 830 1.66 29.92 13.21
CA PRO A 830 1.55 31.08 14.10
C PRO A 830 1.46 30.72 15.59
N GLY A 831 0.75 29.65 15.96
CA GLY A 831 0.58 29.21 17.35
C GLY A 831 1.83 28.62 18.03
N ILE A 832 2.95 28.50 17.32
CA ILE A 832 4.25 28.08 17.89
C ILE A 832 5.02 29.26 18.47
N LEU A 833 4.77 30.48 18.00
CA LEU A 833 5.46 31.69 18.48
C LEU A 833 5.27 31.90 19.98
N ASP A 834 4.11 31.54 20.53
CA ASP A 834 3.84 31.64 21.97
C ASP A 834 4.58 30.62 22.83
N LYS A 835 5.03 29.51 22.22
CA LYS A 835 5.57 28.34 22.92
C LYS A 835 7.09 28.18 22.79
N VAL A 836 7.72 28.94 21.89
CA VAL A 836 9.12 28.78 21.51
C VAL A 836 9.86 30.11 21.63
N SER A 837 10.98 30.10 22.36
CA SER A 837 11.82 31.28 22.57
C SER A 837 12.88 31.47 21.48
N LEU A 838 13.34 30.39 20.85
CA LEU A 838 14.47 30.38 19.92
C LEU A 838 14.20 29.49 18.69
N PHE A 839 14.49 30.04 17.50
CA PHE A 839 14.40 29.34 16.22
C PHE A 839 15.79 29.16 15.60
N TYR A 840 15.98 28.05 14.88
CA TYR A 840 17.19 27.72 14.15
C TYR A 840 16.89 27.70 12.65
N CYS A 841 17.52 28.59 11.88
CA CYS A 841 17.27 28.74 10.45
C CYS A 841 18.47 28.24 9.64
N CYS A 842 18.29 27.25 8.78
CA CYS A 842 19.39 26.74 7.96
C CYS A 842 19.79 27.77 6.91
N THR A 843 21.08 28.16 6.88
CA THR A 843 21.55 29.21 5.95
C THR A 843 21.61 28.75 4.50
N SER A 844 21.64 27.43 4.24
CA SER A 844 21.74 26.87 2.89
C SER A 844 20.40 26.68 2.18
N CYS A 845 19.31 26.44 2.90
CA CYS A 845 17.97 26.23 2.29
C CYS A 845 16.85 27.09 2.89
N GLY A 846 17.14 27.85 3.93
CA GLY A 846 16.17 28.71 4.60
C GLY A 846 15.16 28.00 5.50
N LYS A 847 15.27 26.68 5.71
CA LYS A 847 14.35 25.92 6.55
C LYS A 847 14.46 26.31 8.03
N VAL A 848 13.32 26.50 8.69
CA VAL A 848 13.24 26.87 10.11
C VAL A 848 12.95 25.65 10.99
N PHE A 849 13.67 25.55 12.11
CA PHE A 849 13.55 24.51 13.13
C PHE A 849 13.40 25.14 14.53
N TRP A 850 12.84 24.41 15.49
CA TRP A 850 12.69 24.84 16.88
C TRP A 850 12.70 23.64 17.83
N GLU A 851 13.01 23.89 19.10
CA GLU A 851 12.91 22.89 20.16
C GLU A 851 11.42 22.71 20.56
N GLY A 852 10.91 21.49 20.42
CA GLY A 852 9.51 21.16 20.69
C GLY A 852 9.28 19.65 20.69
N SER A 853 8.02 19.18 20.64
CA SER A 853 7.68 17.75 20.70
C SER A 853 8.35 16.88 19.61
N HIS A 854 8.81 17.48 18.51
CA HIS A 854 9.61 16.80 17.50
C HIS A 854 11.00 16.40 18.02
N PHE A 855 11.66 17.25 18.82
CA PHE A 855 12.96 16.98 19.43
C PHE A 855 12.89 15.83 20.45
N GLY A 856 11.91 15.88 21.36
CA GLY A 856 11.68 14.80 22.34
C GLY A 856 11.40 13.44 21.68
N ARG A 857 10.65 13.42 20.56
CA ARG A 857 10.43 12.20 19.78
C ARG A 857 11.72 11.64 19.17
N VAL A 858 12.61 12.48 18.65
CA VAL A 858 13.89 12.01 18.08
C VAL A 858 14.79 11.42 19.17
N ILE A 859 14.86 12.05 20.35
CA ILE A 859 15.62 11.50 21.49
C ILE A 859 15.08 10.11 21.87
N SER A 860 13.75 9.99 22.04
CA SER A 860 13.12 8.69 22.35
C SER A 860 13.36 7.64 21.25
N GLN A 861 13.40 8.06 19.99
CA GLN A 861 13.60 7.14 18.86
C GLN A 861 15.01 6.55 18.78
N PHE A 862 16.03 7.27 19.24
CA PHE A 862 17.44 6.89 19.16
C PHE A 862 18.09 6.63 20.53
N GLN A 863 17.29 6.45 21.58
CA GLN A 863 17.77 6.23 22.95
C GLN A 863 18.78 5.07 23.07
N GLU A 864 18.64 4.01 22.26
CA GLU A 864 19.53 2.85 22.25
C GLU A 864 20.96 3.12 21.73
N VAL A 865 21.16 4.20 20.99
CA VAL A 865 22.46 4.57 20.37
C VAL A 865 22.98 5.92 20.87
N LEU A 866 22.23 6.58 21.76
CA LEU A 866 22.62 7.82 22.41
C LEU A 866 23.54 7.51 23.58
N ASN A 867 24.77 8.01 23.52
CA ASN A 867 25.71 7.91 24.63
C ASN A 867 25.39 9.03 25.62
N ILE A 868 24.51 8.73 26.57
CA ILE A 868 24.18 9.62 27.68
C ILE A 868 25.26 9.40 28.73
N SER A 869 26.25 10.29 28.79
CA SER A 869 27.19 10.32 29.91
C SER A 869 26.39 10.52 31.20
N ASP A 870 26.62 9.69 32.21
CA ASP A 870 26.00 9.79 33.55
C ASP A 870 26.17 11.23 34.08
N GLY A 871 25.12 12.04 33.95
CA GLY A 871 25.14 13.45 34.35
C GLY A 871 24.28 14.42 33.49
N GLN A 872 23.83 14.04 32.30
CA GLN A 872 22.91 14.86 31.48
C GLN A 872 21.51 14.23 31.34
N THR A 873 20.71 14.34 32.40
CA THR A 873 19.28 13.99 32.38
C THR A 873 18.52 15.07 31.59
N ILE A 874 18.45 14.95 30.26
CA ILE A 874 17.92 16.04 29.43
C ILE A 874 16.39 16.11 29.42
N TYR A 875 15.62 15.03 29.53
CA TYR A 875 14.16 15.10 29.78
C TYR A 875 13.66 13.76 30.35
N GLN A 876 13.24 13.73 31.63
CA GLN A 876 12.45 12.61 32.16
C GLN A 876 10.96 12.97 32.03
N HIS A 877 10.25 12.11 31.31
CA HIS A 877 8.79 11.92 31.25
C HIS A 877 7.89 13.13 30.95
N GLN A 878 7.29 13.09 29.74
CA GLN A 878 5.88 13.44 29.51
C GLN A 878 5.21 12.36 28.68
#